data_AF-A0AAW0YLT9-F1
#
_entry.id   AF-A0AAW0YLT9-F1
#
_cell.length_a   1.000
_cell.length_b   1.000
_cell.length_c   1.000
_cell.angle_alpha   90.00
_cell.angle_beta   90.00
_cell.angle_gamma   90.00
#
_symmetry.space_group_name_H-M   'P 1'
#
loop_
_entity.id
_entity.type
_entity.pdbx_description
1 polymer ?
#
loop_
_entity_poly.entity_id
_entity_poly.type
_entity_poly.pdbx_seq_one_letter_code
_entity_poly.pdbx_strand_id
1 'polypeptide(L)'
;MASRRELMTTVEKQKDEISKYKTKFKDVVTAYKGLLKEKEALEVSFSALVDTRVSKSTNAANAQRPESSGKETKSQESEEQLQNQPKEDIKDTGEQATPAEAAEDLKKKIVALTSALNTVSSEKRRIELSLQNDKKRLMSEKEKLEKNLQEALDARKASEITTDGKINDLKSRLIVAQHERDQDTQNAAVMLRELESKLAVERSTRERLEASLDEAKQQLQRLTPTSNHRPQELYEKKIIDLQNELEQVRSRLKRAEQQSEEPPILRKIQGQMEEMRMQHNQALQHEISRAAVVEESARELAKCHEDRVVALEGRLADLSLTVASYDRTRQDDLHAIHKLKEKVSELAQENAFLASRLEQDMDNSETDVNALCRRLSKLRDQLINANFHTSHPVDVESLLYGGENIHARCQQEYDQLKDEFENYKISSKQQSKVVRETTCKGNCGKQIEELRQKIRSLTSAAQLASEAHSQQVTSLRQELTTLRASDDTQLRRVESEGRVALAALEQQLALQQQRSLATLSERDLEIQRLTQQLHERDKTPPQNGLGSLEATAALLSQVSGGSEGPLLHHLEELARKDQEISQLRREKRQLEATMREVQMAALVRQQAHQDAIEVLEEEVERHRRNVSRESENFEYLKNVVLQYMISSDAESRQLMLNAISVILKFTSKEVESVKKYNALWWWQPAPKTVVPGKPNY
;
A
#
# COMPACT_ATOMS: atom_id res chain seq x y z
N MET A 1 -19.22 -8.07 -18.53
CA MET A 1 -20.01 -9.30 -18.21
C MET A 1 -19.17 -10.11 -17.24
N ALA A 2 -19.60 -10.30 -15.99
CA ALA A 2 -18.85 -11.12 -15.04
C ALA A 2 -18.57 -12.49 -15.67
N SER A 3 -17.31 -12.91 -15.66
CA SER A 3 -16.89 -14.15 -16.31
C SER A 3 -17.74 -15.30 -15.74
N ARG A 4 -18.15 -16.26 -16.57
CA ARG A 4 -18.92 -17.44 -16.11
C ARG A 4 -18.26 -18.10 -14.89
N ARG A 5 -16.93 -18.00 -14.78
CA ARG A 5 -16.14 -18.46 -13.64
C ARG A 5 -16.37 -17.61 -12.37
N GLU A 6 -16.43 -16.29 -12.47
CA GLU A 6 -16.73 -15.39 -11.35
C GLU A 6 -18.19 -15.54 -10.87
N LEU A 7 -19.12 -15.72 -11.80
CA LEU A 7 -20.51 -16.04 -11.44
C LEU A 7 -20.61 -17.39 -10.73
N MET A 8 -19.90 -18.41 -11.19
CA MET A 8 -19.84 -19.71 -10.49
C MET A 8 -19.23 -19.58 -9.10
N THR A 9 -18.15 -18.81 -8.92
CA THR A 9 -17.54 -18.63 -7.60
C THR A 9 -18.41 -17.78 -6.67
N THR A 10 -19.14 -16.78 -7.18
CA THR A 10 -20.12 -16.04 -6.36
C THR A 10 -21.32 -16.91 -5.98
N VAL A 11 -21.80 -17.78 -6.88
CA VAL A 11 -22.86 -18.75 -6.58
C VAL A 11 -22.39 -19.79 -5.56
N GLU A 12 -21.14 -20.23 -5.64
CA GLU A 12 -20.55 -21.13 -4.63
C GLU A 12 -20.41 -20.42 -3.28
N LYS A 13 -19.91 -19.18 -3.24
CA LYS A 13 -19.84 -18.38 -2.00
C LYS A 13 -21.23 -18.14 -1.39
N GLN A 14 -22.22 -17.80 -2.21
CA GLN A 14 -23.61 -17.61 -1.75
C GLN A 14 -24.23 -18.92 -1.28
N LYS A 15 -23.94 -20.06 -1.94
CA LYS A 15 -24.36 -21.39 -1.45
C LYS A 15 -23.72 -21.71 -0.10
N ASP A 16 -22.45 -21.39 0.07
CA ASP A 16 -21.74 -21.58 1.34
C ASP A 16 -22.32 -20.69 2.44
N GLU A 17 -22.60 -19.41 2.16
CA GLU A 17 -23.26 -18.51 3.10
C GLU A 17 -24.67 -18.97 3.46
N ILE A 18 -25.50 -19.34 2.47
CA ILE A 18 -26.84 -19.89 2.70
C ILE A 18 -26.76 -21.18 3.52
N SER A 19 -25.78 -22.05 3.26
CA SER A 19 -25.58 -23.27 4.05
C SER A 19 -25.23 -22.94 5.50
N LYS A 20 -24.35 -21.95 5.75
CA LYS A 20 -23.99 -21.47 7.09
C LYS A 20 -25.18 -20.84 7.81
N TYR A 21 -26.00 -20.05 7.12
CA TYR A 21 -27.20 -19.48 7.71
C TYR A 21 -28.26 -20.55 7.98
N LYS A 22 -28.39 -21.54 7.09
CA LYS A 22 -29.29 -22.68 7.29
C LYS A 22 -28.89 -23.53 8.50
N THR A 23 -27.59 -23.77 8.71
CA THR A 23 -27.12 -24.46 9.92
C THR A 23 -27.38 -23.63 11.17
N LYS A 24 -27.00 -22.34 11.16
CA LYS A 24 -27.27 -21.43 12.29
C LYS A 24 -28.75 -21.35 12.64
N PHE A 25 -29.62 -21.21 11.64
CA PHE A 25 -31.06 -21.17 11.86
C PHE A 25 -31.61 -22.50 12.38
N LYS A 26 -31.11 -23.63 11.87
CA LYS A 26 -31.46 -24.96 12.38
C LYS A 26 -31.04 -25.11 13.84
N ASP A 27 -29.88 -24.59 14.22
CA ASP A 27 -29.38 -24.63 15.60
C ASP A 27 -30.25 -23.74 16.50
N VAL A 28 -30.59 -22.52 16.07
CA VAL A 28 -31.51 -21.62 16.80
C VAL A 28 -32.89 -22.23 16.98
N VAL A 29 -33.46 -22.83 15.93
CA VAL A 29 -34.76 -23.53 16.01
C VAL A 29 -34.67 -24.73 16.96
N THR A 30 -33.55 -25.46 16.97
CA THR A 30 -33.34 -26.62 17.85
C THR A 30 -33.18 -26.19 19.30
N ALA A 31 -32.50 -25.06 19.56
CA ALA A 31 -32.40 -24.43 20.87
C ALA A 31 -33.77 -23.93 21.34
N TYR A 32 -34.52 -23.23 20.49
CA TYR A 32 -35.86 -22.75 20.80
C TYR A 32 -36.82 -23.89 21.14
N LYS A 33 -36.80 -24.98 20.35
CA LYS A 33 -37.59 -26.18 20.65
C LYS A 33 -37.19 -26.86 21.96
N GLY A 34 -35.91 -26.82 22.33
CA GLY A 34 -35.43 -27.30 23.63
C GLY A 34 -35.97 -26.45 24.77
N LEU A 35 -35.82 -25.14 24.67
CA LEU A 35 -36.31 -24.18 25.64
C LEU A 35 -37.84 -24.23 25.80
N LEU A 36 -38.57 -24.46 24.71
CA LEU A 36 -40.01 -24.65 24.73
C LEU A 36 -40.41 -25.89 25.53
N LYS A 37 -39.69 -27.02 25.34
CA LYS A 37 -39.91 -28.23 26.15
C LYS A 37 -39.59 -28.01 27.63
N GLU A 38 -38.53 -27.27 27.93
CA GLU A 38 -38.21 -26.89 29.32
C GLU A 38 -39.32 -26.02 29.92
N LYS A 39 -39.81 -25.03 29.18
CA LYS A 39 -40.94 -24.18 29.58
C LYS A 39 -42.20 -25.00 29.82
N GLU A 40 -42.59 -25.87 28.89
CA GLU A 40 -43.76 -26.75 29.02
C GLU A 40 -43.61 -27.68 30.24
N ALA A 41 -42.44 -28.28 30.44
CA ALA A 41 -42.16 -29.11 31.61
C ALA A 41 -42.25 -28.32 32.93
N LEU A 42 -41.75 -27.08 32.94
CA LEU A 42 -41.84 -26.19 34.10
C LEU A 42 -43.28 -25.71 34.35
N GLU A 43 -44.06 -25.41 33.32
CA GLU A 43 -45.48 -25.07 33.45
C GLU A 43 -46.29 -26.23 34.02
N VAL A 44 -46.06 -27.46 33.55
CA VAL A 44 -46.67 -28.68 34.13
C VAL A 44 -46.27 -28.84 35.61
N SER A 45 -45.01 -28.56 35.95
CA SER A 45 -44.56 -28.60 37.35
C SER A 45 -45.19 -27.50 38.20
N PHE A 46 -45.38 -26.31 37.64
CA PHE A 46 -45.96 -25.16 38.30
C PHE A 46 -47.46 -25.36 38.55
N SER A 47 -48.22 -25.83 37.56
CA SER A 47 -49.63 -26.18 37.72
C SER A 47 -49.83 -27.26 38.79
N ALA A 48 -49.01 -28.32 38.78
CA ALA A 48 -49.07 -29.36 39.80
C ALA A 48 -48.80 -28.82 41.23
N LEU A 49 -47.94 -27.80 41.37
CA LEU A 49 -47.61 -27.14 42.65
C LEU A 49 -48.65 -26.10 43.09
N VAL A 50 -49.24 -25.34 42.15
CA VAL A 50 -50.29 -24.35 42.42
C VAL A 50 -51.56 -25.02 42.92
N ASP A 51 -51.93 -26.16 42.34
CA ASP A 51 -53.04 -27.00 42.82
C ASP A 51 -52.82 -27.50 44.26
N THR A 52 -51.57 -27.49 44.75
CA THR A 52 -51.22 -27.89 46.12
C THR A 52 -51.39 -26.75 47.12
N ARG A 53 -51.32 -25.49 46.69
CA ARG A 53 -51.52 -24.30 47.56
C ARG A 53 -53.01 -24.04 47.84
N VAL A 54 -53.89 -24.31 46.89
CA VAL A 54 -55.34 -24.14 47.06
C VAL A 54 -55.90 -25.15 48.07
N SER A 55 -55.37 -26.38 48.13
CA SER A 55 -55.79 -27.41 49.10
C SER A 55 -55.24 -27.23 50.52
N LYS A 56 -54.26 -26.36 50.74
CA LYS A 56 -53.63 -26.11 52.06
C LYS A 56 -54.15 -24.86 52.78
N SER A 57 -54.97 -24.03 52.13
CA SER A 57 -55.47 -22.76 52.70
C SER A 57 -56.58 -22.91 53.73
N THR A 58 -57.11 -24.12 53.99
CA THR A 58 -58.21 -24.32 54.96
C THR A 58 -57.78 -24.92 56.29
N ASN A 59 -56.52 -25.32 56.49
CA ASN A 59 -56.08 -25.91 57.77
C ASN A 59 -54.61 -25.58 58.08
N ALA A 60 -54.38 -24.52 58.86
CA ALA A 60 -53.35 -24.43 59.92
C ALA A 60 -53.19 -22.99 60.40
N ALA A 61 -53.96 -22.63 61.43
CA ALA A 61 -53.50 -21.68 62.42
C ALA A 61 -52.48 -22.38 63.34
N ASN A 62 -51.47 -21.61 63.78
CA ASN A 62 -50.60 -21.81 64.95
C ASN A 62 -49.15 -22.28 64.74
N ALA A 63 -48.26 -21.63 65.51
CA ALA A 63 -46.88 -21.96 65.93
C ALA A 63 -45.65 -21.53 65.06
N GLN A 64 -45.07 -20.39 65.48
CA GLN A 64 -43.66 -20.14 65.87
C GLN A 64 -42.49 -20.03 64.85
N ARG A 65 -41.93 -18.80 64.84
CA ARG A 65 -40.52 -18.35 64.72
C ARG A 65 -39.44 -19.42 65.05
N PRO A 66 -38.23 -19.35 64.45
CA PRO A 66 -37.28 -18.26 64.75
C PRO A 66 -36.49 -17.66 63.57
N GLU A 67 -35.81 -16.58 63.92
CA GLU A 67 -35.05 -15.65 63.09
C GLU A 67 -33.71 -16.19 62.57
N SER A 68 -33.21 -15.65 61.45
CA SER A 68 -31.86 -15.06 61.38
C SER A 68 -31.74 -14.15 60.15
N SER A 69 -30.86 -13.16 60.30
CA SER A 69 -30.75 -11.88 59.61
C SER A 69 -29.99 -11.91 58.28
N GLY A 70 -30.20 -10.90 57.42
CA GLY A 70 -29.31 -10.67 56.29
C GLY A 70 -29.77 -9.74 55.17
N LYS A 71 -29.97 -8.45 55.48
CA LYS A 71 -29.80 -7.23 54.64
C LYS A 71 -30.25 -7.21 53.16
N GLU A 72 -31.31 -6.42 52.95
CA GLU A 72 -31.51 -5.34 51.96
C GLU A 72 -30.51 -5.19 50.80
N THR A 73 -31.02 -5.09 49.57
CA THR A 73 -30.92 -3.87 48.75
C THR A 73 -32.08 -3.84 47.73
N LYS A 74 -32.85 -2.75 47.75
CA LYS A 74 -33.95 -2.41 46.82
C LYS A 74 -33.41 -2.07 45.43
N SER A 75 -34.17 -2.40 44.40
CA SER A 75 -34.43 -1.52 43.26
C SER A 75 -35.78 -1.89 42.67
N GLN A 76 -36.73 -0.97 42.80
CA GLN A 76 -38.02 -0.98 42.11
C GLN A 76 -37.80 -0.39 40.72
N GLU A 77 -38.49 -0.91 39.72
CA GLU A 77 -39.27 -0.07 38.80
C GLU A 77 -40.34 -0.93 38.13
N SER A 78 -41.53 -0.35 38.12
CA SER A 78 -42.81 -0.91 37.73
C SER A 78 -43.11 -0.54 36.28
N GLU A 79 -43.88 -1.35 35.57
CA GLU A 79 -44.92 -0.81 34.68
C GLU A 79 -46.03 -1.85 34.44
N GLU A 80 -47.25 -1.36 34.58
CA GLU A 80 -48.54 -2.05 34.62
C GLU A 80 -49.16 -2.26 33.23
N GLN A 81 -50.18 -3.14 33.16
CA GLN A 81 -51.55 -2.90 32.64
C GLN A 81 -52.11 -4.14 31.91
N LEU A 82 -53.06 -4.86 32.53
CA LEU A 82 -54.53 -4.77 32.37
C LEU A 82 -55.07 -5.77 31.33
N GLN A 83 -55.91 -6.72 31.75
CA GLN A 83 -57.29 -6.82 31.23
C GLN A 83 -58.19 -7.70 32.12
N ASN A 84 -59.42 -7.22 32.28
CA ASN A 84 -60.56 -7.72 33.04
C ASN A 84 -61.16 -9.06 32.55
N GLN A 85 -61.68 -9.84 33.52
CA GLN A 85 -62.98 -10.56 33.61
C GLN A 85 -63.70 -11.07 32.32
N PRO A 86 -64.34 -12.26 32.35
CA PRO A 86 -65.56 -12.43 33.17
C PRO A 86 -65.71 -13.75 33.94
N LYS A 87 -66.50 -13.63 35.01
CA LYS A 87 -67.21 -14.70 35.72
C LYS A 87 -68.23 -15.35 34.79
N GLU A 88 -68.32 -16.67 34.81
CA GLU A 88 -69.60 -17.39 34.65
C GLU A 88 -69.71 -18.45 35.74
N ASP A 89 -70.92 -18.51 36.30
CA ASP A 89 -71.41 -19.45 37.30
C ASP A 89 -71.29 -20.91 36.84
N ILE A 90 -71.23 -21.85 37.78
CA ILE A 90 -72.20 -22.96 37.90
C ILE A 90 -71.82 -23.89 39.08
N LYS A 91 -72.76 -23.96 40.02
CA LYS A 91 -73.18 -25.08 40.89
C LYS A 91 -72.13 -25.82 41.72
N ASP A 92 -72.24 -25.49 43.00
CA ASP A 92 -72.33 -26.41 44.13
C ASP A 92 -72.95 -27.79 43.77
N THR A 93 -72.13 -28.83 43.82
CA THR A 93 -72.52 -30.17 44.23
C THR A 93 -71.42 -30.72 45.13
N GLY A 94 -71.70 -30.77 46.43
CA GLY A 94 -70.86 -31.47 47.38
C GLY A 94 -70.77 -32.95 47.03
N GLU A 95 -69.57 -33.41 46.72
CA GLU A 95 -69.16 -34.80 46.88
C GLU A 95 -67.98 -34.81 47.85
N GLN A 96 -68.16 -35.55 48.94
CA GLN A 96 -67.12 -35.84 49.91
C GLN A 96 -66.02 -36.63 49.19
N ALA A 97 -64.89 -35.97 48.89
CA ALA A 97 -63.72 -36.63 48.33
C ALA A 97 -63.27 -37.75 49.28
N THR A 98 -63.29 -38.97 48.77
CA THR A 98 -62.82 -40.12 49.52
C THR A 98 -61.29 -40.10 49.61
N PRO A 99 -60.66 -40.62 50.68
CA PRO A 99 -59.19 -40.64 50.81
C PRO A 99 -58.45 -41.38 49.69
N ALA A 100 -59.17 -42.16 48.86
CA ALA A 100 -58.64 -42.83 47.67
C ALA A 100 -58.41 -41.87 46.48
N GLU A 101 -59.25 -40.86 46.30
CA GLU A 101 -59.14 -39.90 45.19
C GLU A 101 -57.98 -38.92 45.41
N ALA A 102 -57.79 -38.47 46.66
CA ALA A 102 -56.64 -37.64 47.04
C ALA A 102 -55.30 -38.38 46.86
N ALA A 103 -55.28 -39.71 47.06
CA ALA A 103 -54.09 -40.53 46.86
C ALA A 103 -53.76 -40.72 45.37
N GLU A 104 -54.77 -40.90 44.51
CA GLU A 104 -54.59 -40.97 43.06
C GLU A 104 -54.15 -39.62 42.46
N ASP A 105 -54.67 -38.50 42.96
CA ASP A 105 -54.25 -37.18 42.51
C ASP A 105 -52.81 -36.84 42.93
N LEU A 106 -52.38 -37.28 44.11
CA LEU A 106 -50.97 -37.20 44.51
C LEU A 106 -50.06 -38.07 43.64
N LYS A 107 -50.49 -39.28 43.26
CA LYS A 107 -49.73 -40.13 42.33
C LYS A 107 -49.58 -39.48 40.96
N LYS A 108 -50.66 -38.94 40.38
CA LYS A 108 -50.63 -38.22 39.10
C LYS A 108 -49.68 -37.02 39.16
N LYS A 109 -49.68 -36.26 40.27
CA LYS A 109 -48.76 -35.13 40.50
C LYS A 109 -47.29 -35.57 40.62
N ILE A 110 -47.01 -36.67 41.32
CA ILE A 110 -45.66 -37.24 41.40
C ILE A 110 -45.17 -37.68 40.02
N VAL A 111 -46.02 -38.33 39.23
CA VAL A 111 -45.70 -38.75 37.86
C VAL A 111 -45.42 -37.53 36.96
N ALA A 112 -46.25 -36.48 37.05
CA ALA A 112 -46.05 -35.25 36.30
C ALA A 112 -44.72 -34.56 36.66
N LEU A 113 -44.42 -34.37 37.95
CA LEU A 113 -43.17 -33.78 38.42
C LEU A 113 -41.94 -34.63 38.04
N THR A 114 -42.06 -35.96 38.11
CA THR A 114 -41.00 -36.89 37.70
C THR A 114 -40.73 -36.77 36.19
N SER A 115 -41.79 -36.68 35.38
CA SER A 115 -41.66 -36.51 33.92
C SER A 115 -41.05 -35.15 33.54
N ALA A 116 -41.43 -34.07 34.24
CA ALA A 116 -40.85 -32.74 34.05
C ALA A 116 -39.37 -32.70 34.45
N LEU A 117 -39.01 -33.28 35.60
CA LEU A 117 -37.63 -33.38 36.07
C LEU A 117 -36.75 -34.19 35.11
N ASN A 118 -37.26 -35.30 34.57
CA ASN A 118 -36.55 -36.09 33.58
C ASN A 118 -36.32 -35.31 32.28
N THR A 119 -37.32 -34.54 31.83
CA THR A 119 -37.22 -33.72 30.62
C THR A 119 -36.16 -32.62 30.80
N VAL A 120 -36.22 -31.85 31.87
CA VAL A 120 -35.23 -30.80 32.19
C VAL A 120 -33.83 -31.41 32.38
N SER A 121 -33.72 -32.57 33.03
CA SER A 121 -32.44 -33.26 33.20
C SER A 121 -31.85 -33.73 31.87
N SER A 122 -32.69 -34.18 30.93
CA SER A 122 -32.26 -34.61 29.61
C SER A 122 -31.82 -33.44 28.72
N GLU A 123 -32.54 -32.31 28.76
CA GLU A 123 -32.20 -31.09 28.03
C GLU A 123 -30.94 -30.44 28.60
N LYS A 124 -30.80 -30.38 29.93
CA LYS A 124 -29.56 -29.96 30.60
C LYS A 124 -28.36 -30.79 30.17
N ARG A 125 -28.47 -32.13 30.19
CA ARG A 125 -27.38 -33.02 29.72
C ARG A 125 -27.07 -32.80 28.24
N ARG A 126 -28.08 -32.55 27.39
CA ARG A 126 -27.89 -32.25 25.97
C ARG A 126 -27.08 -30.98 25.77
N ILE A 127 -27.40 -29.91 26.49
CA ILE A 127 -26.69 -28.62 26.44
C ILE A 127 -25.26 -28.76 27.01
N GLU A 128 -25.10 -29.48 28.12
CA GLU A 128 -23.77 -29.74 28.70
C GLU A 128 -22.87 -30.52 27.73
N LEU A 129 -23.41 -31.52 27.03
CA LEU A 129 -22.68 -32.28 26.01
C LEU A 129 -22.32 -31.42 24.79
N SER A 130 -23.22 -30.53 24.32
CA SER A 130 -22.87 -29.61 23.22
C SER A 130 -21.77 -28.64 23.63
N LEU A 131 -21.83 -28.07 24.84
CA LEU A 131 -20.78 -27.19 25.36
C LEU A 131 -19.43 -27.91 25.51
N GLN A 132 -19.43 -29.17 25.94
CA GLN A 132 -18.20 -29.98 26.00
C GLN A 132 -17.60 -30.23 24.62
N ASN A 133 -18.45 -30.50 23.62
CA ASN A 133 -18.01 -30.69 22.24
C ASN A 133 -17.48 -29.38 21.62
N ASP A 134 -18.16 -28.26 21.86
CA ASP A 134 -17.70 -26.94 21.43
C ASP A 134 -16.38 -26.55 22.08
N LYS A 135 -16.21 -26.83 23.38
CA LYS A 135 -14.91 -26.66 24.06
C LYS A 135 -13.81 -27.48 23.40
N LYS A 136 -14.05 -28.76 23.13
CA LYS A 136 -13.06 -29.63 22.44
C LYS A 136 -12.73 -29.11 21.05
N ARG A 137 -13.74 -28.66 20.30
CA ARG A 137 -13.57 -28.09 18.97
C ARG A 137 -12.73 -26.81 19.03
N LEU A 138 -13.06 -25.87 19.91
CA LEU A 138 -12.33 -24.62 20.08
C LEU A 138 -10.88 -24.86 20.52
N MET A 139 -10.62 -25.84 21.39
CA MET A 139 -9.26 -26.25 21.74
C MET A 139 -8.49 -26.78 20.52
N SER A 140 -9.11 -27.63 19.71
CA SER A 140 -8.47 -28.15 18.48
C SER A 140 -8.23 -27.06 17.42
N GLU A 141 -9.13 -26.08 17.32
CA GLU A 141 -8.97 -24.93 16.41
C GLU A 141 -7.85 -24.02 16.92
N LYS A 142 -7.77 -23.78 18.24
CA LYS A 142 -6.68 -23.06 18.88
C LYS A 142 -5.33 -23.72 18.62
N GLU A 143 -5.20 -25.03 18.85
CA GLU A 143 -3.96 -25.79 18.61
C GLU A 143 -3.52 -25.72 17.15
N LYS A 144 -4.46 -25.81 16.20
CA LYS A 144 -4.17 -25.64 14.76
C LYS A 144 -3.69 -24.23 14.44
N LEU A 145 -4.32 -23.20 15.01
CA LEU A 145 -3.90 -21.82 14.81
C LEU A 145 -2.54 -21.53 15.43
N GLU A 146 -2.25 -22.05 16.62
CA GLU A 146 -0.94 -21.96 17.28
C GLU A 146 0.14 -22.65 16.43
N LYS A 147 -0.15 -23.84 15.88
CA LYS A 147 0.76 -24.53 14.97
C LYS A 147 1.01 -23.74 13.67
N ASN A 148 -0.04 -23.23 13.04
CA ASN A 148 0.09 -22.42 11.82
C ASN A 148 0.88 -21.12 12.08
N LEU A 149 0.67 -20.50 13.24
CA LEU A 149 1.42 -19.32 13.66
C LEU A 149 2.90 -19.66 13.84
N GLN A 150 3.20 -20.78 14.49
CA GLN A 150 4.58 -21.25 14.68
C GLN A 150 5.26 -21.53 13.34
N GLU A 151 4.60 -22.25 12.42
CA GLU A 151 5.11 -22.51 11.08
C GLU A 151 5.35 -21.21 10.28
N ALA A 152 4.46 -20.22 10.40
CA ALA A 152 4.63 -18.91 9.77
C ALA A 152 5.81 -18.13 10.37
N LEU A 153 6.02 -18.20 11.69
CA LEU A 153 7.18 -17.59 12.36
C LEU A 153 8.49 -18.25 11.92
N ASP A 154 8.52 -19.57 11.82
CA ASP A 154 9.71 -20.30 11.39
C ASP A 154 10.02 -20.07 9.91
N ALA A 155 9.00 -19.99 9.05
CA ALA A 155 9.15 -19.59 7.65
C ALA A 155 9.69 -18.15 7.51
N ARG A 156 9.20 -17.22 8.35
CA ARG A 156 9.70 -15.84 8.39
C ARG A 156 11.18 -15.81 8.81
N LYS A 157 11.56 -16.51 9.88
CA LYS A 157 12.96 -16.60 10.33
C LYS A 157 13.86 -17.21 9.26
N ALA A 158 13.41 -18.25 8.58
CA ALA A 158 14.16 -18.85 7.47
C ALA A 158 14.36 -17.83 6.34
N SER A 159 13.33 -17.07 5.97
CA SER A 159 13.46 -16.01 4.96
C SER A 159 14.45 -14.92 5.38
N GLU A 160 14.44 -14.52 6.65
CA GLU A 160 15.34 -13.52 7.23
C GLU A 160 16.82 -13.98 7.17
N ILE A 161 17.10 -15.22 7.55
CA ILE A 161 18.45 -15.82 7.44
C ILE A 161 18.91 -15.83 5.97
N THR A 162 18.03 -16.15 5.02
CA THR A 162 18.41 -16.14 3.59
C THR A 162 18.66 -14.73 3.06
N THR A 163 17.91 -13.73 3.53
CA THR A 163 18.15 -12.33 3.13
C THR A 163 19.44 -11.80 3.75
N ASP A 164 19.73 -12.15 5.00
CA ASP A 164 20.97 -11.77 5.68
C ASP A 164 22.19 -12.42 5.01
N GLY A 165 22.08 -13.69 4.62
CA GLY A 165 23.10 -14.36 3.80
C GLY A 165 23.40 -13.59 2.51
N LYS A 166 22.36 -13.23 1.75
CA LYS A 166 22.52 -12.42 0.52
C LYS A 166 23.12 -11.05 0.78
N ILE A 167 22.76 -10.39 1.88
CA ILE A 167 23.33 -9.09 2.27
C ILE A 167 24.83 -9.25 2.57
N ASN A 168 25.22 -10.30 3.29
CA ASN A 168 26.62 -10.57 3.61
C ASN A 168 27.43 -10.93 2.35
N ASP A 169 26.85 -11.70 1.41
CA ASP A 169 27.49 -11.99 0.11
C ASP A 169 27.64 -10.76 -0.78
N LEU A 170 26.72 -9.79 -0.69
CA LEU A 170 26.85 -8.51 -1.39
C LEU A 170 27.91 -7.62 -0.73
N LYS A 171 27.98 -7.61 0.60
CA LYS A 171 29.03 -6.90 1.35
C LYS A 171 30.41 -7.44 1.03
N SER A 172 30.59 -8.77 1.01
CA SER A 172 31.88 -9.38 0.67
C SER A 172 32.30 -9.07 -0.76
N ARG A 173 31.38 -9.16 -1.73
CA ARG A 173 31.63 -8.77 -3.13
C ARG A 173 31.98 -7.29 -3.27
N LEU A 174 31.31 -6.41 -2.53
CA LEU A 174 31.63 -4.98 -2.53
C LEU A 174 33.04 -4.72 -1.99
N ILE A 175 33.45 -5.40 -0.92
CA ILE A 175 34.80 -5.29 -0.35
C ILE A 175 35.85 -5.77 -1.36
N VAL A 176 35.62 -6.89 -2.04
CA VAL A 176 36.53 -7.42 -3.07
C VAL A 176 36.65 -6.42 -4.22
N ALA A 177 35.53 -5.91 -4.75
CA ALA A 177 35.54 -4.93 -5.83
C ALA A 177 36.24 -3.61 -5.42
N GLN A 178 36.12 -3.20 -4.15
CA GLN A 178 36.85 -2.05 -3.64
C GLN A 178 38.36 -2.32 -3.60
N HIS A 179 38.77 -3.50 -3.15
CA HIS A 179 40.17 -3.89 -3.12
C HIS A 179 40.78 -4.00 -4.52
N GLU A 180 40.04 -4.55 -5.49
CA GLU A 180 40.46 -4.60 -6.90
C GLU A 180 40.64 -3.21 -7.48
N ARG A 181 39.71 -2.27 -7.22
CA ARG A 181 39.87 -0.87 -7.64
C ARG A 181 41.07 -0.19 -6.98
N ASP A 182 41.29 -0.41 -5.70
CA ASP A 182 42.45 0.12 -4.99
C ASP A 182 43.76 -0.48 -5.53
N GLN A 183 43.75 -1.77 -5.89
CA GLN A 183 44.88 -2.43 -6.54
C GLN A 183 45.15 -1.89 -7.94
N ASP A 184 44.10 -1.66 -8.75
CA ASP A 184 44.22 -1.10 -10.09
C ASP A 184 44.73 0.35 -10.06
N THR A 185 44.24 1.16 -9.11
CA THR A 185 44.76 2.53 -8.92
C THR A 185 46.22 2.51 -8.47
N GLN A 186 46.60 1.57 -7.61
CA GLN A 186 47.99 1.39 -7.20
C GLN A 186 48.88 0.94 -8.36
N ASN A 187 48.43 -0.02 -9.17
CA ASN A 187 49.14 -0.50 -10.36
C ASN A 187 49.30 0.63 -11.39
N ALA A 188 48.25 1.42 -11.63
CA ALA A 188 48.30 2.59 -12.50
C ALA A 188 49.32 3.63 -11.97
N ALA A 189 49.36 3.86 -10.65
CA ALA A 189 50.32 4.76 -10.02
C ALA A 189 51.78 4.24 -10.11
N VAL A 190 51.99 2.93 -10.07
CA VAL A 190 53.32 2.33 -10.32
C VAL A 190 53.71 2.49 -11.79
N MET A 191 52.81 2.18 -12.72
CA MET A 191 53.05 2.33 -14.15
C MET A 191 53.38 3.78 -14.53
N LEU A 192 52.66 4.76 -13.97
CA LEU A 192 52.96 6.18 -14.18
C LEU A 192 54.37 6.54 -13.68
N ARG A 193 54.76 6.10 -12.48
CA ARG A 193 56.12 6.33 -11.95
C ARG A 193 57.21 5.68 -12.81
N GLU A 194 56.96 4.49 -13.34
CA GLU A 194 57.88 3.83 -14.28
C GLU A 194 58.00 4.59 -15.61
N LEU A 195 56.88 5.09 -16.14
CA LEU A 195 56.88 5.92 -17.36
C LEU A 195 57.62 7.24 -17.13
N GLU A 196 57.38 7.91 -16.01
CA GLU A 196 58.11 9.11 -15.60
C GLU A 196 59.62 8.84 -15.46
N SER A 197 59.99 7.71 -14.85
CA SER A 197 61.39 7.29 -14.71
C SER A 197 62.04 7.03 -16.07
N LYS A 198 61.38 6.26 -16.96
CA LYS A 198 61.85 6.01 -18.33
C LYS A 198 62.02 7.32 -19.10
N LEU A 199 61.06 8.23 -18.99
CA LEU A 199 61.10 9.54 -19.65
C LEU A 199 62.24 10.42 -19.11
N ALA A 200 62.55 10.35 -17.81
CA ALA A 200 63.72 11.01 -17.23
C ALA A 200 65.04 10.41 -17.74
N VAL A 201 65.13 9.08 -17.85
CA VAL A 201 66.30 8.40 -18.42
C VAL A 201 66.49 8.77 -19.89
N GLU A 202 65.43 8.75 -20.70
CA GLU A 202 65.43 9.21 -22.10
C GLU A 202 65.87 10.67 -22.24
N ARG A 203 65.38 11.57 -21.38
CA ARG A 203 65.86 12.97 -21.35
C ARG A 203 67.35 13.05 -21.03
N SER A 204 67.83 12.32 -20.02
CA SER A 204 69.25 12.31 -19.62
C SER A 204 70.17 11.70 -20.68
N THR A 205 69.69 10.71 -21.44
CA THR A 205 70.47 10.08 -22.53
C THR A 205 70.50 11.01 -23.73
N ARG A 206 69.37 11.65 -24.09
CA ARG A 206 69.32 12.70 -25.11
C ARG A 206 70.29 13.83 -24.81
N GLU A 207 70.27 14.37 -23.58
CA GLU A 207 71.19 15.43 -23.15
C GLU A 207 72.67 15.01 -23.26
N ARG A 208 73.00 13.76 -22.87
CA ARG A 208 74.35 13.20 -23.04
C ARG A 208 74.76 13.05 -24.49
N LEU A 209 73.86 12.59 -25.36
CA LEU A 209 74.12 12.45 -26.80
C LEU A 209 74.27 13.82 -27.47
N GLU A 210 73.46 14.81 -27.10
CA GLU A 210 73.58 16.20 -27.56
C GLU A 210 74.93 16.80 -27.15
N ALA A 211 75.35 16.61 -25.88
CA ALA A 211 76.66 17.04 -25.41
C ALA A 211 77.81 16.38 -26.18
N SER A 212 77.75 15.05 -26.41
CA SER A 212 78.76 14.33 -27.20
C SER A 212 78.79 14.76 -28.67
N LEU A 213 77.62 15.04 -29.27
CA LEU A 213 77.51 15.57 -30.61
C LEU A 213 78.16 16.95 -30.71
N ASP A 214 77.93 17.81 -29.73
CA ASP A 214 78.53 19.15 -29.70
C ASP A 214 80.04 19.09 -29.47
N GLU A 215 80.52 18.19 -28.61
CA GLU A 215 81.96 17.90 -28.48
C GLU A 215 82.56 17.39 -29.80
N ALA A 216 81.91 16.46 -30.49
CA ALA A 216 82.35 15.94 -31.78
C ALA A 216 82.36 17.03 -32.87
N LYS A 217 81.34 17.89 -32.91
CA LYS A 217 81.31 19.06 -33.81
C LYS A 217 82.43 20.04 -33.50
N GLN A 218 82.71 20.31 -32.22
CA GLN A 218 83.83 21.16 -31.80
C GLN A 218 85.17 20.53 -32.18
N GLN A 219 85.33 19.21 -32.03
CA GLN A 219 86.53 18.49 -32.47
C GLN A 219 86.68 18.52 -33.99
N LEU A 220 85.60 18.35 -34.75
CA LEU A 220 85.62 18.45 -36.21
C LEU A 220 85.99 19.86 -36.68
N GLN A 221 85.45 20.90 -36.02
CA GLN A 221 85.83 22.30 -36.26
C GLN A 221 87.30 22.57 -35.90
N ARG A 222 87.86 21.89 -34.88
CA ARG A 222 89.29 21.97 -34.54
C ARG A 222 90.19 21.24 -35.53
N LEU A 223 89.68 20.20 -36.20
CA LEU A 223 90.41 19.39 -37.18
C LEU A 223 90.34 19.92 -38.62
N THR A 224 89.50 20.92 -38.89
CA THR A 224 89.59 21.75 -40.10
C THR A 224 90.55 22.92 -39.82
N PRO A 225 91.88 22.80 -40.03
CA PRO A 225 92.46 22.49 -41.35
C PRO A 225 93.67 21.53 -41.32
N THR A 226 94.15 21.22 -42.52
CA THR A 226 95.44 20.61 -42.92
C THR A 226 95.55 19.09 -43.03
N SER A 227 95.71 18.69 -44.30
CA SER A 227 96.73 17.77 -44.79
C SER A 227 96.61 16.29 -44.45
N ASN A 228 96.09 15.56 -45.44
CA ASN A 228 96.80 14.54 -46.21
C ASN A 228 97.91 13.72 -45.50
N HIS A 229 97.64 12.41 -45.49
CA HIS A 229 98.57 11.31 -45.71
C HIS A 229 99.80 11.19 -44.83
N ARG A 230 99.66 10.47 -43.70
CA ARG A 230 100.60 9.44 -43.20
C ARG A 230 100.21 8.97 -41.79
N PRO A 231 99.16 8.15 -41.67
CA PRO A 231 99.31 7.05 -40.72
C PRO A 231 98.49 5.84 -41.18
N GLN A 232 99.08 4.92 -41.92
CA GLN A 232 98.49 3.58 -42.14
C GLN A 232 99.48 2.52 -41.65
N GLU A 233 100.76 2.70 -41.93
CA GLU A 233 101.84 1.78 -41.52
C GLU A 233 102.09 1.74 -39.99
N LEU A 234 101.89 2.85 -39.28
CA LEU A 234 101.97 2.88 -37.81
C LEU A 234 100.76 2.23 -37.15
N TYR A 235 99.57 2.33 -37.77
CA TYR A 235 98.40 1.62 -37.27
C TYR A 235 98.47 0.14 -37.59
N GLU A 236 99.02 -0.29 -38.73
CA GLU A 236 99.19 -1.71 -39.00
C GLU A 236 100.12 -2.38 -37.98
N LYS A 237 101.24 -1.74 -37.63
CA LYS A 237 102.11 -2.25 -36.55
C LYS A 237 101.41 -2.22 -35.19
N LYS A 238 100.69 -1.13 -34.87
CA LYS A 238 99.89 -1.04 -33.64
C LYS A 238 98.77 -2.10 -33.62
N ILE A 239 98.17 -2.42 -34.76
CA ILE A 239 97.12 -3.42 -34.91
C ILE A 239 97.71 -4.81 -34.69
N ILE A 240 98.89 -5.11 -35.21
CA ILE A 240 99.57 -6.39 -34.97
C ILE A 240 99.98 -6.51 -33.50
N ASP A 241 100.53 -5.45 -32.90
CA ASP A 241 100.90 -5.45 -31.47
C ASP A 241 99.66 -5.59 -30.58
N LEU A 242 98.57 -4.87 -30.89
CA LEU A 242 97.28 -5.02 -30.19
C LEU A 242 96.62 -6.37 -30.46
N GLN A 243 96.82 -6.99 -31.62
CA GLN A 243 96.36 -8.35 -31.91
C GLN A 243 97.12 -9.37 -31.05
N ASN A 244 98.44 -9.22 -30.92
CA ASN A 244 99.27 -10.06 -30.06
C ASN A 244 98.95 -9.86 -28.57
N GLU A 245 98.72 -8.62 -28.14
CA GLU A 245 98.26 -8.32 -26.78
C GLU A 245 96.84 -8.86 -26.54
N LEU A 246 95.94 -8.75 -27.51
CA LEU A 246 94.60 -9.36 -27.45
C LEU A 246 94.68 -10.88 -27.40
N GLU A 247 95.59 -11.53 -28.13
CA GLU A 247 95.80 -12.98 -28.04
C GLU A 247 96.41 -13.39 -26.71
N GLN A 248 97.35 -12.61 -26.16
CA GLN A 248 97.85 -12.85 -24.81
C GLN A 248 96.76 -12.66 -23.75
N VAL A 249 95.98 -11.59 -23.82
CA VAL A 249 94.85 -11.33 -22.92
C VAL A 249 93.77 -12.38 -23.11
N ARG A 250 93.45 -12.82 -24.35
CA ARG A 250 92.54 -13.93 -24.61
C ARG A 250 93.07 -15.23 -24.03
N SER A 251 94.36 -15.53 -24.13
CA SER A 251 94.94 -16.75 -23.55
C SER A 251 95.00 -16.71 -22.02
N ARG A 252 95.18 -15.51 -21.43
CA ARG A 252 95.10 -15.27 -19.98
C ARG A 252 93.65 -15.32 -19.49
N LEU A 253 92.72 -14.75 -20.24
CA LEU A 253 91.29 -14.82 -20.01
C LEU A 253 90.82 -16.26 -20.10
N LYS A 254 91.23 -17.02 -21.12
CA LYS A 254 90.90 -18.44 -21.28
C LYS A 254 91.48 -19.30 -20.15
N ARG A 255 92.69 -18.98 -19.65
CA ARG A 255 93.27 -19.62 -18.46
C ARG A 255 92.55 -19.21 -17.17
N ALA A 256 92.14 -17.94 -17.04
CA ALA A 256 91.35 -17.46 -15.91
C ALA A 256 89.92 -18.01 -15.96
N GLU A 257 89.33 -18.19 -17.13
CA GLU A 257 88.05 -18.85 -17.40
C GLU A 257 88.15 -20.32 -17.05
N GLN A 258 89.21 -21.04 -17.45
CA GLN A 258 89.43 -22.43 -17.03
C GLN A 258 89.70 -22.60 -15.53
N GLN A 259 90.30 -21.59 -14.87
CA GLN A 259 90.45 -21.54 -13.41
C GLN A 259 89.18 -21.05 -12.69
N SER A 260 88.28 -20.38 -13.42
CA SER A 260 86.98 -19.89 -13.00
C SER A 260 85.84 -20.77 -13.50
N GLU A 261 86.13 -21.87 -14.19
CA GLU A 261 85.17 -22.84 -14.71
C GLU A 261 84.61 -23.57 -13.49
N GLU A 262 83.58 -22.92 -12.95
CA GLU A 262 82.62 -23.34 -11.95
C GLU A 262 83.19 -23.57 -10.56
N PRO A 263 83.47 -22.49 -9.79
CA PRO A 263 83.47 -22.59 -8.34
C PRO A 263 82.21 -23.34 -7.89
N PRO A 264 82.30 -24.27 -6.91
CA PRO A 264 81.18 -25.13 -6.48
C PRO A 264 79.95 -24.34 -6.04
N ILE A 265 80.14 -23.08 -5.70
CA ILE A 265 79.11 -22.10 -5.35
C ILE A 265 78.22 -21.77 -6.56
N LEU A 266 78.77 -21.61 -7.77
CA LEU A 266 77.97 -21.31 -8.97
C LEU A 266 77.09 -22.49 -9.38
N ARG A 267 77.56 -23.74 -9.30
CA ARG A 267 76.71 -24.92 -9.52
C ARG A 267 75.60 -25.03 -8.48
N LYS A 268 75.89 -24.72 -7.22
CA LYS A 268 74.88 -24.68 -6.16
C LYS A 268 73.82 -23.61 -6.44
N ILE A 269 74.24 -22.43 -6.90
CA ILE A 269 73.32 -21.35 -7.31
C ILE A 269 72.51 -21.73 -8.55
N GLN A 270 73.11 -22.40 -9.55
CA GLN A 270 72.39 -22.91 -10.72
C GLN A 270 71.33 -23.96 -10.33
N GLY A 271 71.69 -24.92 -9.47
CA GLY A 271 70.74 -25.90 -8.94
C GLY A 271 69.63 -25.24 -8.12
N GLN A 272 69.96 -24.25 -7.29
CA GLN A 272 68.95 -23.46 -6.57
C GLN A 272 68.05 -22.65 -7.52
N MET A 273 68.59 -22.12 -8.63
CA MET A 273 67.77 -21.45 -9.65
C MET A 273 66.84 -22.42 -10.38
N GLU A 274 67.30 -23.63 -10.69
CA GLU A 274 66.46 -24.67 -11.30
C GLU A 274 65.38 -25.16 -10.33
N GLU A 275 65.71 -25.35 -9.05
CA GLU A 275 64.76 -25.72 -8.01
C GLU A 275 63.71 -24.61 -7.81
N MET A 276 64.13 -23.35 -7.75
CA MET A 276 63.24 -22.19 -7.71
C MET A 276 62.35 -22.10 -8.95
N ARG A 277 62.88 -22.40 -10.15
CA ARG A 277 62.10 -22.45 -11.39
C ARG A 277 61.07 -23.57 -11.37
N MET A 278 61.44 -24.75 -10.88
CA MET A 278 60.52 -25.88 -10.75
C MET A 278 59.41 -25.59 -9.74
N GLN A 279 59.75 -25.02 -8.58
CA GLN A 279 58.77 -24.57 -7.58
C GLN A 279 57.85 -23.48 -8.13
N HIS A 280 58.39 -22.51 -8.87
CA HIS A 280 57.60 -21.46 -9.50
C HIS A 280 56.67 -22.02 -10.59
N ASN A 281 57.14 -22.95 -11.42
CA ASN A 281 56.32 -23.61 -12.43
C ASN A 281 55.19 -24.44 -11.80
N GLN A 282 55.45 -25.15 -10.71
CA GLN A 282 54.42 -25.87 -9.95
C GLN A 282 53.41 -24.91 -9.32
N ALA A 283 53.88 -23.82 -8.70
CA ALA A 283 53.01 -22.78 -8.17
C ALA A 283 52.14 -22.16 -9.27
N LEU A 284 52.72 -21.88 -10.44
CA LEU A 284 51.99 -21.33 -11.58
C LEU A 284 50.93 -22.33 -12.09
N GLN A 285 51.22 -23.63 -12.17
CA GLN A 285 50.24 -24.65 -12.54
C GLN A 285 49.11 -24.76 -11.51
N HIS A 286 49.43 -24.69 -10.22
CA HIS A 286 48.42 -24.67 -9.16
C HIS A 286 47.53 -23.43 -9.26
N GLU A 287 48.11 -22.25 -9.48
CA GLU A 287 47.37 -21.00 -9.70
C GLU A 287 46.46 -21.07 -10.93
N ILE A 288 46.96 -21.60 -12.06
CA ILE A 288 46.17 -21.82 -13.29
C ILE A 288 45.00 -22.77 -13.02
N SER A 289 45.24 -23.90 -12.33
CA SER A 289 44.17 -24.85 -12.00
C SER A 289 43.12 -24.25 -11.06
N ARG A 290 43.54 -23.45 -10.07
CA ARG A 290 42.64 -22.76 -9.16
C ARG A 290 41.82 -21.70 -9.88
N ALA A 291 42.45 -20.93 -10.76
CA ALA A 291 41.77 -19.94 -11.59
C ALA A 291 40.73 -20.60 -12.51
N ALA A 292 41.06 -21.74 -13.14
CA ALA A 292 40.14 -22.47 -14.00
C ALA A 292 38.87 -22.95 -13.26
N VAL A 293 39.03 -23.49 -12.03
CA VAL A 293 37.89 -23.92 -11.20
C VAL A 293 37.03 -22.73 -10.78
N VAL A 294 37.66 -21.60 -10.40
CA VAL A 294 36.93 -20.38 -10.05
C VAL A 294 36.16 -19.85 -11.26
N GLU A 295 36.79 -19.80 -12.44
CA GLU A 295 36.12 -19.41 -13.68
C GLU A 295 34.94 -20.31 -14.03
N GLU A 296 35.07 -21.64 -13.87
CA GLU A 296 33.99 -22.59 -14.13
C GLU A 296 32.80 -22.35 -13.19
N SER A 297 33.06 -22.21 -11.88
CA SER A 297 32.01 -21.87 -10.91
C SER A 297 31.35 -20.52 -11.18
N ALA A 298 32.10 -19.53 -11.67
CA ALA A 298 31.57 -18.23 -12.05
C ALA A 298 30.68 -18.33 -13.31
N ARG A 299 31.06 -19.16 -14.30
CA ARG A 299 30.22 -19.45 -15.48
C ARG A 299 28.92 -20.14 -15.10
N GLU A 300 28.96 -21.13 -14.21
CA GLU A 300 27.75 -21.81 -13.74
C GLU A 300 26.80 -20.87 -12.99
N LEU A 301 27.34 -20.00 -12.14
CA LEU A 301 26.56 -18.99 -11.43
C LEU A 301 25.93 -17.98 -12.40
N ALA A 302 26.68 -17.53 -13.41
CA ALA A 302 26.17 -16.64 -14.45
C ALA A 302 25.02 -17.29 -15.23
N LYS A 303 25.16 -18.57 -15.61
CA LYS A 303 24.08 -19.33 -16.26
C LYS A 303 22.83 -19.45 -15.40
N CYS A 304 22.99 -19.78 -14.11
CA CYS A 304 21.86 -19.82 -13.16
C CYS A 304 21.15 -18.46 -13.04
N HIS A 305 21.90 -17.36 -13.10
CA HIS A 305 21.34 -16.02 -13.09
C HIS A 305 20.61 -15.69 -14.39
N GLU A 306 21.16 -16.04 -15.54
CA GLU A 306 20.53 -15.89 -16.85
C GLU A 306 19.21 -16.66 -16.92
N ASP A 307 19.18 -17.93 -16.51
CA ASP A 307 17.96 -18.75 -16.46
C ASP A 307 16.89 -18.11 -15.57
N ARG A 308 17.29 -17.52 -14.43
CA ARG A 308 16.37 -16.79 -13.55
C ARG A 308 15.85 -15.52 -14.21
N VAL A 309 16.69 -14.78 -14.93
CA VAL A 309 16.28 -13.58 -15.67
C VAL A 309 15.27 -13.96 -16.75
N VAL A 310 15.55 -14.99 -17.55
CA VAL A 310 14.62 -15.51 -18.58
C VAL A 310 13.28 -15.91 -17.96
N ALA A 311 13.27 -16.57 -16.80
CA ALA A 311 12.03 -16.93 -16.11
C ALA A 311 11.24 -15.69 -15.62
N LEU A 312 11.94 -14.66 -15.13
CA LEU A 312 11.32 -13.40 -14.72
C LEU A 312 10.77 -12.62 -15.91
N GLU A 313 11.52 -12.58 -17.01
CA GLU A 313 11.10 -11.97 -18.28
C GLU A 313 9.87 -12.67 -18.86
N GLY A 314 9.83 -14.00 -18.82
CA GLY A 314 8.64 -14.77 -19.21
C GLY A 314 7.42 -14.43 -18.37
N ARG A 315 7.58 -14.32 -17.04
CA ARG A 315 6.48 -13.94 -16.14
C ARG A 315 6.04 -12.49 -16.36
N LEU A 316 6.98 -11.59 -16.69
CA LEU A 316 6.68 -10.20 -17.05
C LEU A 316 5.94 -10.10 -18.39
N ALA A 317 6.28 -10.95 -19.36
CA ALA A 317 5.57 -11.06 -20.62
C ALA A 317 4.13 -11.55 -20.40
N ASP A 318 3.92 -12.59 -19.58
CA ASP A 318 2.58 -13.07 -19.22
C ASP A 318 1.75 -11.97 -18.54
N LEU A 319 2.33 -11.26 -17.57
CA LEU A 319 1.65 -10.13 -16.92
C LEU A 319 1.30 -9.04 -17.94
N SER A 320 2.22 -8.70 -18.84
CA SER A 320 1.98 -7.72 -19.91
C SER A 320 0.85 -8.14 -20.85
N LEU A 321 0.77 -9.42 -21.21
CA LEU A 321 -0.33 -9.97 -22.02
C LEU A 321 -1.66 -9.93 -21.27
N THR A 322 -1.68 -10.24 -19.98
CA THR A 322 -2.91 -10.14 -19.19
C THR A 322 -3.39 -8.69 -19.06
N VAL A 323 -2.48 -7.73 -18.81
CA VAL A 323 -2.81 -6.30 -18.78
C VAL A 323 -3.34 -5.84 -20.13
N ALA A 324 -2.70 -6.23 -21.24
CA ALA A 324 -3.20 -5.91 -22.58
C ALA A 324 -4.61 -6.50 -22.84
N SER A 325 -4.89 -7.71 -22.34
CA SER A 325 -6.23 -8.30 -22.44
C SER A 325 -7.27 -7.52 -21.64
N TYR A 326 -6.92 -7.05 -20.43
CA TYR A 326 -7.78 -6.20 -19.62
C TYR A 326 -8.03 -4.85 -20.28
N ASP A 327 -7.00 -4.21 -20.83
CA ASP A 327 -7.14 -2.95 -21.55
C ASP A 327 -8.04 -3.09 -22.78
N ARG A 328 -7.95 -4.21 -23.51
CA ARG A 328 -8.85 -4.50 -24.63
C ARG A 328 -10.30 -4.64 -24.17
N THR A 329 -10.55 -5.43 -23.12
CA THR A 329 -11.90 -5.56 -22.55
C THR A 329 -12.46 -4.23 -22.03
N ARG A 330 -11.60 -3.40 -21.43
CA ARG A 330 -11.96 -2.06 -20.98
C ARG A 330 -12.32 -1.14 -22.14
N GLN A 331 -11.59 -1.21 -23.25
CA GLN A 331 -11.95 -0.47 -24.46
C GLN A 331 -13.30 -0.95 -25.01
N ASP A 332 -13.53 -2.25 -25.09
CA ASP A 332 -14.81 -2.80 -25.55
C ASP A 332 -15.98 -2.33 -24.66
N ASP A 333 -15.80 -2.33 -23.33
CA ASP A 333 -16.78 -1.82 -22.38
C ASP A 333 -17.01 -0.31 -22.54
N LEU A 334 -15.97 0.50 -22.76
CA LEU A 334 -16.10 1.93 -23.04
C LEU A 334 -16.88 2.19 -24.34
N HIS A 335 -16.63 1.41 -25.40
CA HIS A 335 -17.41 1.50 -26.65
C HIS A 335 -18.88 1.10 -26.42
N ALA A 336 -19.14 0.07 -25.61
CA ALA A 336 -20.49 -0.33 -25.26
C ALA A 336 -21.22 0.76 -24.45
N ILE A 337 -20.53 1.38 -23.49
CA ILE A 337 -21.06 2.51 -22.71
C ILE A 337 -21.36 3.70 -23.64
N HIS A 338 -20.50 4.00 -24.61
CA HIS A 338 -20.75 5.07 -25.57
C HIS A 338 -22.01 4.82 -26.40
N LYS A 339 -22.16 3.61 -26.96
CA LYS A 339 -23.38 3.22 -27.71
C LYS A 339 -24.65 3.31 -26.86
N LEU A 340 -24.57 2.90 -25.58
CA LEU A 340 -25.71 3.02 -24.67
C LEU A 340 -26.04 4.48 -24.36
N LYS A 341 -25.02 5.34 -24.19
CA LYS A 341 -25.23 6.79 -24.00
C LYS A 341 -25.86 7.44 -25.23
N GLU A 342 -25.41 7.10 -26.44
CA GLU A 342 -26.03 7.54 -27.69
C GLU A 342 -27.50 7.10 -27.75
N LYS A 343 -27.80 5.83 -27.43
CA LYS A 343 -29.18 5.35 -27.45
C LYS A 343 -30.07 6.02 -26.40
N VAL A 344 -29.54 6.31 -25.22
CA VAL A 344 -30.25 7.08 -24.20
C VAL A 344 -30.50 8.51 -24.67
N SER A 345 -29.55 9.14 -25.36
CA SER A 345 -29.73 10.46 -25.95
C SER A 345 -30.81 10.46 -27.03
N GLU A 346 -30.79 9.47 -27.93
CA GLU A 346 -31.85 9.29 -28.94
C GLU A 346 -33.23 9.13 -28.29
N LEU A 347 -33.36 8.24 -27.30
CA LEU A 347 -34.63 8.02 -26.60
C LEU A 347 -35.08 9.27 -25.80
N ALA A 348 -34.13 10.06 -25.28
CA ALA A 348 -34.45 11.32 -24.62
C ALA A 348 -34.98 12.35 -25.61
N GLN A 349 -34.41 12.43 -26.82
CA GLN A 349 -34.91 13.28 -27.90
C GLN A 349 -36.29 12.83 -28.37
N GLU A 350 -36.50 11.51 -28.55
CA GLU A 350 -37.81 10.95 -28.90
C GLU A 350 -38.86 11.24 -27.81
N ASN A 351 -38.53 11.08 -26.53
CA ASN A 351 -39.44 11.40 -25.42
C ASN A 351 -39.73 12.90 -25.33
N ALA A 352 -38.74 13.76 -25.54
CA ALA A 352 -38.95 15.21 -25.57
C ALA A 352 -39.86 15.62 -26.73
N PHE A 353 -39.67 15.01 -27.90
CA PHE A 353 -40.54 15.21 -29.06
C PHE A 353 -41.98 14.76 -28.77
N LEU A 354 -42.17 13.58 -28.19
CA LEU A 354 -43.49 13.05 -27.82
C LEU A 354 -44.17 13.90 -26.72
N ALA A 355 -43.41 14.38 -25.73
CA ALA A 355 -43.92 15.25 -24.68
C ALA A 355 -44.40 16.60 -25.24
N SER A 356 -43.63 17.23 -26.15
CA SER A 356 -44.04 18.48 -26.79
C SER A 356 -45.34 18.34 -27.60
N ARG A 357 -45.58 17.16 -28.18
CA ARG A 357 -46.80 16.86 -28.94
C ARG A 357 -48.02 16.64 -28.03
N LEU A 358 -47.80 16.15 -26.81
CA LEU A 358 -48.84 15.96 -25.79
C LEU A 358 -49.27 17.28 -25.13
N GLU A 359 -48.35 18.23 -24.96
CA GLU A 359 -48.69 19.56 -24.41
C GLU A 359 -49.52 20.41 -25.39
N GLN A 360 -49.38 20.21 -26.71
CA GLN A 360 -50.20 20.90 -27.71
C GLN A 360 -51.69 20.53 -27.69
N ASP A 361 -52.06 19.37 -27.12
CA ASP A 361 -53.44 18.87 -27.11
C ASP A 361 -54.22 19.23 -25.82
N MET A 362 -53.57 19.89 -24.84
CA MET A 362 -54.13 20.13 -23.50
C MET A 362 -54.48 21.59 -23.17
N ASP A 363 -54.39 22.52 -24.13
CA ASP A 363 -54.89 23.88 -23.98
C ASP A 363 -56.32 24.00 -24.52
N ASN A 364 -57.31 23.50 -23.78
CA ASN A 364 -58.71 23.93 -23.92
C ASN A 364 -59.53 23.69 -22.64
N SER A 365 -59.93 24.82 -22.04
CA SER A 365 -61.10 25.03 -21.16
C SER A 365 -61.06 24.55 -19.70
N GLU A 366 -60.42 25.34 -18.84
CA GLU A 366 -61.05 25.69 -17.55
C GLU A 366 -62.13 26.77 -17.80
N THR A 367 -63.23 26.41 -18.45
CA THR A 367 -64.44 27.24 -18.43
C THR A 367 -65.33 26.76 -17.30
N ASP A 368 -65.38 27.55 -16.22
CA ASP A 368 -66.33 27.36 -15.10
C ASP A 368 -67.75 27.13 -15.67
N VAL A 369 -68.41 26.05 -15.25
CA VAL A 369 -69.76 25.67 -15.69
C VAL A 369 -70.72 26.85 -15.54
N ASN A 370 -70.51 27.66 -14.51
CA ASN A 370 -71.29 28.86 -14.25
C ASN A 370 -71.05 29.96 -15.31
N ALA A 371 -69.85 30.08 -15.87
CA ALA A 371 -69.55 31.02 -16.94
C ALA A 371 -70.23 30.60 -18.26
N LEU A 372 -70.29 29.30 -18.55
CA LEU A 372 -71.05 28.75 -19.68
C LEU A 372 -72.56 28.93 -19.50
N CYS A 373 -73.10 28.62 -18.32
CA CYS A 373 -74.52 28.82 -18.01
C CYS A 373 -74.94 30.29 -18.15
N ARG A 374 -74.14 31.24 -17.64
CA ARG A 374 -74.42 32.68 -17.79
C ARG A 374 -74.41 33.13 -19.25
N ARG A 375 -73.55 32.53 -20.08
CA ARG A 375 -73.48 32.84 -21.51
C ARG A 375 -74.68 32.27 -22.28
N LEU A 376 -75.11 31.07 -21.91
CA LEU A 376 -76.31 30.42 -22.44
C LEU A 376 -77.58 31.19 -22.08
N SER A 377 -77.72 31.66 -20.83
CA SER A 377 -78.85 32.51 -20.42
C SER A 377 -78.87 33.83 -21.20
N LYS A 378 -77.72 34.49 -21.37
CA LYS A 378 -77.66 35.73 -22.17
C LYS A 378 -78.08 35.52 -23.62
N LEU A 379 -77.70 34.40 -24.23
CA LEU A 379 -78.10 34.06 -25.60
C LEU A 379 -79.58 33.73 -25.70
N ARG A 380 -80.14 33.02 -24.70
CA ARG A 380 -81.60 32.78 -24.60
C ARG A 380 -82.37 34.10 -24.54
N ASP A 381 -81.96 35.03 -23.68
CA ASP A 381 -82.64 36.31 -23.51
C ASP A 381 -82.57 37.17 -24.78
N GLN A 382 -81.43 37.14 -25.47
CA GLN A 382 -81.26 37.80 -26.77
C GLN A 382 -82.16 37.20 -27.85
N LEU A 383 -82.31 35.86 -27.87
CA LEU A 383 -83.18 35.16 -28.83
C LEU A 383 -84.66 35.49 -28.58
N ILE A 384 -85.09 35.55 -27.32
CA ILE A 384 -86.45 35.93 -26.94
C ILE A 384 -86.74 37.39 -27.34
N ASN A 385 -85.81 38.31 -27.08
CA ASN A 385 -85.96 39.71 -27.48
C ASN A 385 -85.97 39.89 -29.00
N ALA A 386 -85.14 39.16 -29.74
CA ALA A 386 -85.14 39.20 -31.21
C ALA A 386 -86.45 38.65 -31.79
N ASN A 387 -86.98 37.58 -31.19
CA ASN A 387 -88.24 36.97 -31.60
C ASN A 387 -89.46 37.90 -31.38
N PHE A 388 -89.44 38.73 -30.33
CA PHE A 388 -90.48 39.74 -30.07
C PHE A 388 -90.56 40.85 -31.13
N HIS A 389 -89.47 41.10 -31.85
CA HIS A 389 -89.37 42.16 -32.87
C HIS A 389 -89.56 41.66 -34.32
N THR A 390 -89.88 40.38 -34.50
CA THR A 390 -90.09 39.78 -35.83
C THR A 390 -91.56 39.56 -36.12
N SER A 391 -91.98 39.76 -37.38
CA SER A 391 -93.39 39.68 -37.81
C SER A 391 -93.99 38.26 -37.79
N HIS A 392 -93.20 37.24 -37.47
CA HIS A 392 -93.61 35.85 -37.27
C HIS A 392 -92.93 35.28 -36.02
N PRO A 393 -93.57 35.33 -34.84
CA PRO A 393 -92.97 34.83 -33.61
C PRO A 393 -92.89 33.29 -33.63
N VAL A 394 -91.69 32.75 -33.40
CA VAL A 394 -91.43 31.31 -33.26
C VAL A 394 -91.50 30.93 -31.78
N ASP A 395 -92.12 29.79 -31.44
CA ASP A 395 -92.18 29.33 -30.06
C ASP A 395 -90.80 28.87 -29.55
N VAL A 396 -90.12 29.76 -28.83
CA VAL A 396 -88.74 29.58 -28.35
C VAL A 396 -88.63 28.49 -27.29
N GLU A 397 -89.72 28.17 -26.59
CA GLU A 397 -89.74 27.13 -25.54
C GLU A 397 -89.72 25.72 -26.16
N SER A 398 -90.45 25.51 -27.28
CA SER A 398 -90.45 24.24 -28.04
C SER A 398 -89.12 23.92 -28.74
N LEU A 399 -88.32 24.95 -29.03
CA LEU A 399 -87.01 24.82 -29.69
C LEU A 399 -85.89 24.47 -28.69
N LEU A 400 -86.01 24.93 -27.45
CA LEU A 400 -85.02 24.68 -26.38
C LEU A 400 -85.30 23.36 -25.64
N TYR A 401 -86.56 23.00 -25.47
CA TYR A 401 -86.99 21.70 -24.94
C TYR A 401 -87.57 20.89 -26.09
N GLY A 402 -86.68 20.39 -26.94
CA GLY A 402 -87.04 19.61 -28.13
C GLY A 402 -88.12 18.57 -27.83
N GLY A 403 -89.20 18.63 -28.61
CA GLY A 403 -90.41 17.83 -28.40
C GLY A 403 -90.11 16.33 -28.19
N GLU A 404 -90.98 15.68 -27.43
CA GLU A 404 -90.89 14.31 -26.89
C GLU A 404 -90.54 13.20 -27.93
N ASN A 405 -90.52 13.50 -29.22
CA ASN A 405 -90.15 12.58 -30.30
C ASN A 405 -88.67 12.61 -30.73
N ILE A 406 -87.88 13.61 -30.33
CA ILE A 406 -86.43 13.62 -30.62
C ILE A 406 -85.72 12.67 -29.63
N HIS A 407 -86.16 12.63 -28.38
CA HIS A 407 -85.56 11.75 -27.38
C HIS A 407 -85.75 10.27 -27.71
N ALA A 408 -86.92 9.86 -28.22
CA ALA A 408 -87.15 8.48 -28.64
C ALA A 408 -86.30 8.09 -29.85
N ARG A 409 -86.15 9.00 -30.83
CA ARG A 409 -85.34 8.76 -32.03
C ARG A 409 -83.83 8.80 -31.74
N CYS A 410 -83.38 9.75 -30.93
CA CYS A 410 -82.01 9.79 -30.41
C CYS A 410 -81.73 8.63 -29.47
N GLN A 411 -82.72 8.10 -28.74
CA GLN A 411 -82.53 6.93 -27.90
C GLN A 411 -82.43 5.66 -28.74
N GLN A 412 -83.21 5.57 -29.82
CA GLN A 412 -83.09 4.49 -30.78
C GLN A 412 -81.76 4.55 -31.56
N GLU A 413 -81.33 5.75 -31.98
CA GLU A 413 -80.01 5.98 -32.57
C GLU A 413 -78.89 5.75 -31.55
N TYR A 414 -79.09 6.11 -30.28
CA TYR A 414 -78.15 5.84 -29.19
C TYR A 414 -78.03 4.35 -28.92
N ASP A 415 -79.13 3.61 -28.90
CA ASP A 415 -79.13 2.16 -28.71
C ASP A 415 -78.49 1.46 -29.91
N GLN A 416 -78.76 1.92 -31.14
CA GLN A 416 -78.06 1.45 -32.35
C GLN A 416 -76.56 1.77 -32.30
N LEU A 417 -76.18 2.99 -31.93
CA LEU A 417 -74.78 3.41 -31.82
C LEU A 417 -74.08 2.71 -30.66
N LYS A 418 -74.81 2.35 -29.60
CA LYS A 418 -74.32 1.58 -28.46
C LYS A 418 -74.12 0.12 -28.83
N ASP A 419 -75.00 -0.47 -29.63
CA ASP A 419 -74.82 -1.80 -30.18
C ASP A 419 -73.69 -1.83 -31.21
N GLU A 420 -73.58 -0.82 -32.08
CA GLU A 420 -72.44 -0.62 -32.98
C GLU A 420 -71.15 -0.35 -32.20
N PHE A 421 -71.20 0.36 -31.08
CA PHE A 421 -70.05 0.61 -30.23
C PHE A 421 -69.66 -0.63 -29.43
N GLU A 422 -70.59 -1.43 -28.93
CA GLU A 422 -70.27 -2.72 -28.30
C GLU A 422 -69.76 -3.72 -29.35
N ASN A 423 -70.32 -3.73 -30.56
CA ASN A 423 -69.81 -4.52 -31.68
C ASN A 423 -68.44 -4.02 -32.16
N TYR A 424 -68.20 -2.71 -32.19
CA TYR A 424 -66.91 -2.10 -32.48
C TYR A 424 -65.94 -2.31 -31.33
N LYS A 425 -66.37 -2.35 -30.08
CA LYS A 425 -65.55 -2.64 -28.89
C LYS A 425 -65.23 -4.13 -28.80
N ILE A 426 -66.11 -5.02 -29.23
CA ILE A 426 -65.84 -6.46 -29.39
C ILE A 426 -64.91 -6.67 -30.58
N SER A 427 -65.15 -6.02 -31.73
CA SER A 427 -64.32 -6.07 -32.93
C SER A 427 -62.96 -5.38 -32.73
N SER A 428 -62.90 -4.32 -31.94
CA SER A 428 -61.69 -3.58 -31.54
C SER A 428 -60.99 -4.25 -30.37
N LYS A 429 -61.65 -5.04 -29.51
CA LYS A 429 -60.97 -5.95 -28.58
C LYS A 429 -60.42 -7.19 -29.29
N GLN A 430 -61.09 -7.68 -30.34
CA GLN A 430 -60.59 -8.74 -31.21
C GLN A 430 -59.45 -8.22 -32.12
N GLN A 431 -59.56 -7.03 -32.72
CA GLN A 431 -58.46 -6.36 -33.42
C GLN A 431 -57.39 -5.82 -32.48
N SER A 432 -57.68 -5.40 -31.24
CA SER A 432 -56.65 -5.01 -30.27
C SER A 432 -55.93 -6.22 -29.69
N LYS A 433 -56.52 -7.42 -29.69
CA LYS A 433 -55.78 -8.66 -29.44
C LYS A 433 -54.95 -9.04 -30.66
N VAL A 434 -55.54 -9.09 -31.86
CA VAL A 434 -54.82 -9.48 -33.08
C VAL A 434 -53.74 -8.46 -33.51
N VAL A 435 -53.97 -7.16 -33.41
CA VAL A 435 -53.03 -6.08 -33.79
C VAL A 435 -52.02 -5.77 -32.68
N ARG A 436 -52.32 -6.03 -31.40
CA ARG A 436 -51.25 -6.07 -30.37
C ARG A 436 -50.40 -7.33 -30.47
N GLU A 437 -50.94 -8.44 -30.99
CA GLU A 437 -50.21 -9.71 -31.05
C GLU A 437 -49.40 -9.93 -32.33
N THR A 438 -49.67 -9.23 -33.45
CA THR A 438 -49.08 -9.63 -34.75
C THR A 438 -47.93 -8.81 -35.32
N THR A 439 -47.39 -7.74 -34.70
CA THR A 439 -46.15 -7.16 -35.29
C THR A 439 -45.11 -6.57 -34.35
N CYS A 440 -45.40 -6.17 -33.09
CA CYS A 440 -44.34 -5.61 -32.23
C CYS A 440 -44.34 -6.01 -30.74
N LYS A 441 -45.34 -6.72 -30.19
CA LYS A 441 -45.34 -7.06 -28.74
C LYS A 441 -44.93 -8.48 -28.37
N GLY A 442 -44.80 -9.39 -29.34
CA GLY A 442 -44.42 -10.78 -29.06
C GLY A 442 -42.96 -10.95 -28.63
N ASN A 443 -42.03 -10.35 -29.38
CA ASN A 443 -40.58 -10.48 -29.14
C ASN A 443 -39.96 -9.19 -28.57
N CYS A 444 -40.27 -8.01 -29.12
CA CYS A 444 -39.68 -6.75 -28.64
C CYS A 444 -40.16 -6.37 -27.23
N GLY A 445 -41.45 -6.59 -26.92
CA GLY A 445 -41.97 -6.38 -25.57
C GLY A 445 -41.33 -7.28 -24.52
N LYS A 446 -41.21 -8.59 -24.80
CA LYS A 446 -40.51 -9.55 -23.94
C LYS A 446 -39.05 -9.18 -23.77
N GLN A 447 -38.37 -8.78 -24.85
CA GLN A 447 -36.97 -8.39 -24.82
C GLN A 447 -36.74 -7.09 -24.04
N ILE A 448 -37.66 -6.12 -24.10
CA ILE A 448 -37.64 -4.91 -23.25
C ILE A 448 -37.89 -5.25 -21.78
N GLU A 449 -38.85 -6.14 -21.47
CA GLU A 449 -39.11 -6.59 -20.11
C GLU A 449 -37.90 -7.37 -19.53
N GLU A 450 -37.28 -8.23 -20.34
CA GLU A 450 -36.05 -8.96 -20.01
C GLU A 450 -34.87 -8.02 -19.79
N LEU A 451 -34.68 -7.01 -20.66
CA LEU A 451 -33.64 -5.99 -20.48
C LEU A 451 -33.90 -5.15 -19.23
N ARG A 452 -35.14 -4.77 -18.94
CA ARG A 452 -35.51 -4.07 -17.70
C ARG A 452 -35.28 -4.93 -16.47
N GLN A 453 -35.60 -6.23 -16.53
CA GLN A 453 -35.30 -7.18 -15.45
C GLN A 453 -33.80 -7.36 -15.28
N LYS A 454 -33.03 -7.38 -16.39
CA LYS A 454 -31.58 -7.48 -16.37
C LYS A 454 -30.92 -6.23 -15.81
N ILE A 455 -31.37 -5.04 -16.21
CA ILE A 455 -30.94 -3.76 -15.62
C ILE A 455 -31.24 -3.76 -14.12
N ARG A 456 -32.46 -4.12 -13.70
CA ARG A 456 -32.79 -4.23 -12.26
C ARG A 456 -31.88 -5.21 -11.52
N SER A 457 -31.59 -6.37 -12.10
CA SER A 457 -30.68 -7.35 -11.50
C SER A 457 -29.21 -6.88 -11.45
N LEU A 458 -28.77 -6.13 -12.46
CA LEU A 458 -27.42 -5.57 -12.50
C LEU A 458 -27.28 -4.40 -11.53
N THR A 459 -28.30 -3.56 -11.42
CA THR A 459 -28.34 -2.48 -10.42
C THR A 459 -28.36 -3.07 -9.01
N SER A 460 -29.15 -4.11 -8.73
CA SER A 460 -29.14 -4.76 -7.41
C SER A 460 -27.80 -5.46 -7.12
N ALA A 461 -27.19 -6.11 -8.12
CA ALA A 461 -25.88 -6.73 -7.97
C ALA A 461 -24.77 -5.70 -7.73
N ALA A 462 -24.81 -4.57 -8.44
CA ALA A 462 -23.87 -3.46 -8.24
C ALA A 462 -24.05 -2.80 -6.86
N GLN A 463 -25.31 -2.67 -6.40
CA GLN A 463 -25.60 -2.15 -5.07
C GLN A 463 -25.09 -3.09 -3.97
N LEU A 464 -25.34 -4.40 -4.08
CA LEU A 464 -24.81 -5.40 -3.14
C LEU A 464 -23.27 -5.46 -3.15
N ALA A 465 -22.64 -5.32 -4.33
CA ALA A 465 -21.19 -5.24 -4.43
C ALA A 465 -20.63 -3.97 -3.79
N SER A 466 -21.29 -2.82 -3.99
CA SER A 466 -20.92 -1.56 -3.34
C SER A 466 -21.08 -1.62 -1.82
N GLU A 467 -22.15 -2.26 -1.32
CA GLU A 467 -22.37 -2.47 0.11
C GLU A 467 -21.32 -3.42 0.70
N ALA A 468 -20.98 -4.51 0.01
CA ALA A 468 -19.92 -5.43 0.43
C ALA A 468 -18.54 -4.75 0.47
N HIS A 469 -18.20 -3.94 -0.54
CA HIS A 469 -16.97 -3.15 -0.54
C HIS A 469 -16.98 -2.09 0.56
N SER A 470 -18.11 -1.42 0.80
CA SER A 470 -18.24 -0.46 1.90
C SER A 470 -18.02 -1.16 3.24
N GLN A 471 -18.61 -2.34 3.46
CA GLN A 471 -18.42 -3.13 4.66
C GLN A 471 -16.95 -3.56 4.84
N GLN A 472 -16.30 -4.02 3.76
CA GLN A 472 -14.88 -4.37 3.79
C GLN A 472 -13.98 -3.17 4.09
N VAL A 473 -14.28 -2.00 3.53
CA VAL A 473 -13.55 -0.76 3.85
C VAL A 473 -13.77 -0.37 5.31
N THR A 474 -14.97 -0.53 5.85
CA THR A 474 -15.22 -0.26 7.27
C THR A 474 -14.52 -1.26 8.19
N SER A 475 -14.45 -2.55 7.85
CA SER A 475 -13.74 -3.54 8.65
C SER A 475 -12.24 -3.29 8.64
N LEU A 476 -11.65 -2.99 7.48
CA LEU A 476 -10.23 -2.63 7.38
C LEU A 476 -9.91 -1.33 8.13
N ARG A 477 -10.82 -0.34 8.10
CA ARG A 477 -10.67 0.87 8.92
C ARG A 477 -10.71 0.55 10.41
N GLN A 478 -11.61 -0.32 10.86
CA GLN A 478 -11.67 -0.76 12.25
C GLN A 478 -10.40 -1.51 12.66
N GLU A 479 -9.92 -2.45 11.84
CA GLU A 479 -8.66 -3.16 12.06
C GLU A 479 -7.47 -2.20 12.19
N LEU A 480 -7.37 -1.21 11.30
CA LEU A 480 -6.33 -0.17 11.39
C LEU A 480 -6.44 0.66 12.67
N THR A 481 -7.66 1.02 13.11
CA THR A 481 -7.83 1.73 14.38
C THR A 481 -7.44 0.87 15.59
N THR A 482 -7.76 -0.42 15.57
CA THR A 482 -7.38 -1.34 16.66
C THR A 482 -5.87 -1.59 16.69
N LEU A 483 -5.22 -1.68 15.52
CA LEU A 483 -3.79 -1.84 15.42
C LEU A 483 -3.07 -0.59 15.93
N ARG A 484 -3.49 0.60 15.51
CA ARG A 484 -2.95 1.87 16.03
C ARG A 484 -3.12 2.00 17.54
N ALA A 485 -4.29 1.63 18.08
CA ALA A 485 -4.52 1.63 19.52
C ALA A 485 -3.59 0.64 20.25
N SER A 486 -3.37 -0.55 19.68
CA SER A 486 -2.40 -1.51 20.21
C SER A 486 -0.98 -0.93 20.21
N ASP A 487 -0.52 -0.36 19.10
CA ASP A 487 0.81 0.23 18.98
C ASP A 487 1.00 1.38 19.97
N ASP A 488 0.00 2.25 20.15
CA ASP A 488 0.01 3.31 21.17
C ASP A 488 0.13 2.75 22.59
N THR A 489 -0.57 1.64 22.90
CA THR A 489 -0.42 1.00 24.21
C THR A 489 0.94 0.36 24.41
N GLN A 490 1.54 -0.23 23.36
CA GLN A 490 2.89 -0.79 23.43
C GLN A 490 3.94 0.31 23.61
N LEU A 491 3.80 1.43 22.87
CA LEU A 491 4.66 2.59 23.01
C LEU A 491 4.63 3.12 24.44
N ARG A 492 3.43 3.35 25.00
CA ARG A 492 3.25 3.79 26.39
C ARG A 492 3.84 2.79 27.39
N ARG A 493 3.73 1.49 27.12
CA ARG A 493 4.32 0.44 27.97
C ARG A 493 5.84 0.55 27.99
N VAL A 494 6.48 0.61 26.82
CA VAL A 494 7.95 0.76 26.70
C VAL A 494 8.43 2.06 27.32
N GLU A 495 7.71 3.17 27.10
CA GLU A 495 8.02 4.45 27.76
C GLU A 495 7.94 4.34 29.29
N SER A 496 6.92 3.67 29.82
CA SER A 496 6.78 3.47 31.27
C SER A 496 7.87 2.58 31.85
N GLU A 497 8.22 1.49 31.14
CA GLU A 497 9.34 0.60 31.51
C GLU A 497 10.66 1.37 31.51
N GLY A 498 10.89 2.22 30.50
CA GLY A 498 12.06 3.10 30.42
C GLY A 498 12.13 4.10 31.56
N ARG A 499 11.01 4.74 31.93
CA ARG A 499 10.95 5.65 33.09
C ARG A 499 11.25 4.94 34.41
N VAL A 500 10.71 3.74 34.61
CA VAL A 500 10.97 2.94 35.82
C VAL A 500 12.45 2.53 35.89
N ALA A 501 13.04 2.09 34.78
CA ALA A 501 14.46 1.74 34.71
C ALA A 501 15.37 2.95 35.00
N LEU A 502 15.04 4.12 34.44
CA LEU A 502 15.76 5.37 34.72
C LEU A 502 15.66 5.75 36.20
N ALA A 503 14.47 5.72 36.79
CA ALA A 503 14.28 6.02 38.21
C ALA A 503 15.05 5.05 39.13
N ALA A 504 15.11 3.76 38.78
CA ALA A 504 15.89 2.77 39.52
C ALA A 504 17.41 3.05 39.45
N LEU A 505 17.92 3.42 38.26
CA LEU A 505 19.32 3.79 38.08
C LEU A 505 19.67 5.09 38.83
N GLU A 506 18.79 6.09 38.79
CA GLU A 506 18.93 7.33 39.54
C GLU A 506 18.96 7.06 41.06
N GLN A 507 18.10 6.18 41.56
CA GLN A 507 18.10 5.77 42.97
C GLN A 507 19.40 5.06 43.35
N GLN A 508 19.91 4.15 42.50
CA GLN A 508 21.18 3.48 42.74
C GLN A 508 22.35 4.48 42.77
N LEU A 509 22.37 5.44 41.86
CA LEU A 509 23.38 6.51 41.82
C LEU A 509 23.31 7.38 43.07
N ALA A 510 22.11 7.77 43.50
CA ALA A 510 21.91 8.54 44.73
C ALA A 510 22.40 7.78 45.98
N LEU A 511 22.10 6.47 46.07
CA LEU A 511 22.60 5.62 47.15
C LEU A 511 24.13 5.47 47.11
N GLN A 512 24.73 5.36 45.92
CA GLN A 512 26.19 5.33 45.78
C GLN A 512 26.82 6.65 46.22
N GLN A 513 26.25 7.79 45.83
CA GLN A 513 26.69 9.11 46.27
C GLN A 513 26.58 9.26 47.78
N GLN A 514 25.47 8.81 48.39
CA GLN A 514 25.29 8.82 49.84
C GLN A 514 26.31 7.95 50.55
N ARG A 515 26.57 6.72 50.06
CA ARG A 515 27.61 5.83 50.61
C ARG A 515 29.00 6.45 50.49
N SER A 516 29.32 7.04 49.33
CA SER A 516 30.59 7.72 49.12
C SER A 516 30.77 8.90 50.07
N LEU A 517 29.73 9.74 50.23
CA LEU A 517 29.75 10.85 51.18
C LEU A 517 29.90 10.37 52.63
N ALA A 518 29.21 9.29 53.01
CA ALA A 518 29.37 8.68 54.33
C ALA A 518 30.81 8.21 54.56
N THR A 519 31.39 7.46 53.61
CA THR A 519 32.78 7.02 53.72
C THR A 519 33.76 8.18 53.76
N LEU A 520 33.56 9.25 52.99
CA LEU A 520 34.38 10.45 53.06
C LEU A 520 34.28 11.10 54.44
N SER A 521 33.06 11.25 54.97
CA SER A 521 32.85 11.82 56.31
C SER A 521 33.51 10.98 57.42
N GLU A 522 33.48 9.65 57.32
CA GLU A 522 34.17 8.75 58.25
C GLU A 522 35.70 8.93 58.15
N ARG A 523 36.24 9.06 56.94
CA ARG A 523 37.68 9.32 56.75
C ARG A 523 38.08 10.70 57.24
N ASP A 524 37.26 11.72 57.03
CA ASP A 524 37.50 13.06 57.56
C ASP A 524 37.52 13.07 59.10
N LEU A 525 36.60 12.33 59.74
CA LEU A 525 36.60 12.15 61.19
C LEU A 525 37.85 11.40 61.68
N GLU A 526 38.28 10.37 60.96
CA GLU A 526 39.52 9.63 61.29
C GLU A 526 40.76 10.51 61.11
N ILE A 527 40.83 11.31 60.03
CA ILE A 527 41.91 12.28 59.83
C ILE A 527 41.92 13.29 60.97
N GLN A 528 40.77 13.82 61.38
CA GLN A 528 40.68 14.74 62.51
C GLN A 528 41.16 14.07 63.81
N ARG A 529 40.76 12.82 64.05
CA ARG A 529 41.20 12.03 65.21
C ARG A 529 42.72 11.80 65.21
N LEU A 530 43.29 11.37 64.08
CA LEU A 530 44.73 11.17 63.93
C LEU A 530 45.50 12.49 64.08
N THR A 531 44.98 13.58 63.51
CA THR A 531 45.59 14.92 63.64
C THR A 531 45.59 15.39 65.09
N GLN A 532 44.51 15.15 65.84
CA GLN A 532 44.45 15.42 67.28
C GLN A 532 45.45 14.56 68.06
N GLN A 533 45.55 13.25 67.77
CA GLN A 533 46.53 12.36 68.39
C GLN A 533 47.98 12.77 68.10
N LEU A 534 48.27 13.22 66.88
CA LEU A 534 49.59 13.78 66.52
C LEU A 534 49.87 15.07 67.28
N HIS A 535 48.90 16.00 67.35
CA HIS A 535 49.03 17.21 68.17
C HIS A 535 49.21 16.92 69.66
N GLU A 536 48.65 15.83 70.18
CA GLU A 536 48.89 15.36 71.55
C GLU A 536 50.28 14.75 71.73
N ARG A 537 50.81 14.02 70.73
CA ARG A 537 52.21 13.53 70.74
C ARG A 537 53.23 14.66 70.60
N ASP A 538 52.97 15.68 69.80
CA ASP A 538 53.87 16.83 69.60
C ASP A 538 53.99 17.75 70.83
N LYS A 539 53.13 17.58 71.84
CA LYS A 539 53.31 18.22 73.16
C LYS A 539 54.38 17.53 74.03
N THR A 540 54.98 16.43 73.57
CA THR A 540 56.16 15.82 74.20
C THR A 540 57.44 16.26 73.47
N PRO A 541 58.50 16.69 74.18
CA PRO A 541 59.68 17.28 73.54
C PRO A 541 60.44 16.24 72.71
N PRO A 542 61.13 16.63 71.63
CA PRO A 542 61.68 15.69 70.66
C PRO A 542 62.92 15.02 71.25
N GLN A 543 62.84 13.71 71.50
CA GLN A 543 64.02 12.85 71.53
C GLN A 543 63.88 11.75 70.47
N ASN A 544 64.91 11.69 69.63
CA ASN A 544 65.23 10.66 68.65
C ASN A 544 64.25 10.50 67.48
N GLY A 545 64.62 11.19 66.40
CA GLY A 545 64.18 10.88 65.05
C GLY A 545 64.64 9.48 64.63
N LEU A 546 63.79 8.49 64.84
CA LEU A 546 63.84 7.20 64.13
C LEU A 546 62.49 6.44 64.18
N GLY A 547 61.42 7.01 64.77
CA GLY A 547 60.15 6.31 64.99
C GLY A 547 59.10 6.44 63.89
N SER A 548 59.34 7.27 62.86
CA SER A 548 58.33 7.53 61.82
C SER A 548 58.19 6.38 60.81
N LEU A 549 59.23 5.55 60.62
CA LEU A 549 59.22 4.45 59.64
C LEU A 549 58.63 3.16 60.22
N GLU A 550 58.79 2.95 61.52
CA GLU A 550 58.38 1.73 62.22
C GLU A 550 56.88 1.76 62.59
N ALA A 551 56.35 2.95 62.89
CA ALA A 551 54.91 3.16 63.05
C ALA A 551 54.15 2.97 61.72
N THR A 552 54.73 3.39 60.59
CA THR A 552 54.16 3.11 59.26
C THR A 552 54.26 1.63 58.88
N ALA A 553 55.36 0.95 59.25
CA ALA A 553 55.52 -0.49 59.01
C ALA A 553 54.59 -1.37 59.86
N ALA A 554 54.31 -0.97 61.11
CA ALA A 554 53.37 -1.68 61.99
C ALA A 554 51.92 -1.59 61.50
N LEU A 555 51.50 -0.42 60.97
CA LEU A 555 50.18 -0.24 60.35
C LEU A 555 50.02 -1.02 59.03
N LEU A 556 51.10 -1.12 58.22
CA LEU A 556 51.12 -1.94 57.00
C LEU A 556 51.13 -3.46 57.28
N SER A 557 51.75 -3.89 58.37
CA SER A 557 51.77 -5.29 58.81
C SER A 557 50.41 -5.78 59.32
N GLN A 558 49.64 -4.93 60.00
CA GLN A 558 48.30 -5.25 60.49
C GLN A 558 47.25 -5.40 59.37
N VAL A 559 47.49 -4.79 58.20
CA VAL A 559 46.64 -4.95 57.00
C VAL A 559 47.03 -6.19 56.18
N SER A 560 48.27 -6.67 56.30
CA SER A 560 48.81 -7.79 55.51
C SER A 560 48.69 -9.16 56.22
N GLY A 561 48.42 -9.19 57.53
CA GLY A 561 48.61 -10.38 58.37
C GLY A 561 47.42 -11.31 58.62
N GLY A 562 46.33 -11.30 57.83
CA GLY A 562 45.22 -12.23 58.12
C GLY A 562 43.95 -12.22 57.26
N SER A 563 43.86 -11.46 56.17
CA SER A 563 42.65 -11.43 55.31
C SER A 563 42.97 -11.11 53.84
N GLU A 564 44.06 -11.65 53.30
CA GLU A 564 44.46 -11.38 51.90
C GLU A 564 43.54 -12.04 50.86
N GLY A 565 42.76 -13.06 51.21
CA GLY A 565 41.81 -13.70 50.29
C GLY A 565 40.61 -12.82 49.91
N PRO A 566 39.84 -12.28 50.89
CA PRO A 566 38.67 -11.46 50.59
C PRO A 566 38.99 -10.06 50.02
N LEU A 567 40.06 -9.40 50.48
CA LEU A 567 40.41 -8.05 50.03
C LEU A 567 41.00 -8.08 48.61
N LEU A 568 41.86 -9.05 48.29
CA LEU A 568 42.40 -9.23 46.94
C LEU A 568 41.29 -9.64 45.96
N HIS A 569 40.40 -10.54 46.36
CA HIS A 569 39.24 -10.91 45.55
C HIS A 569 38.30 -9.71 45.31
N HIS A 570 38.05 -8.90 46.34
CA HIS A 570 37.25 -7.68 46.19
C HIS A 570 37.92 -6.63 45.29
N LEU A 571 39.25 -6.47 45.38
CA LEU A 571 40.02 -5.62 44.48
C LEU A 571 39.98 -6.13 43.02
N GLU A 572 40.07 -7.44 42.83
CA GLU A 572 39.97 -8.06 41.51
C GLU A 572 38.55 -7.92 40.93
N GLU A 573 37.51 -8.09 41.76
CA GLU A 573 36.11 -7.84 41.36
C GLU A 573 35.85 -6.37 41.02
N LEU A 574 36.43 -5.43 41.79
CA LEU A 574 36.36 -4.00 41.49
C LEU A 574 37.06 -3.69 40.17
N ALA A 575 38.25 -4.26 39.92
CA ALA A 575 38.95 -4.08 38.66
C ALA A 575 38.16 -4.63 37.46
N ARG A 576 37.48 -5.78 37.62
CA ARG A 576 36.58 -6.33 36.58
C ARG A 576 35.38 -5.42 36.33
N LYS A 577 34.74 -4.92 37.39
CA LYS A 577 33.63 -3.95 37.28
C LYS A 577 34.07 -2.64 36.66
N ASP A 578 35.25 -2.12 37.00
CA ASP A 578 35.79 -0.90 36.40
C ASP A 578 36.14 -1.09 34.93
N GLN A 579 36.62 -2.27 34.55
CA GLN A 579 36.85 -2.64 33.16
C GLN A 579 35.51 -2.72 32.39
N GLU A 580 34.49 -3.36 32.96
CA GLU A 580 33.15 -3.46 32.38
C GLU A 580 32.49 -2.09 32.25
N ILE A 581 32.53 -1.25 33.29
CA ILE A 581 32.04 0.13 33.26
C ILE A 581 32.79 0.93 32.18
N SER A 582 34.11 0.76 32.07
CA SER A 582 34.91 1.42 31.05
C SER A 582 34.56 0.97 29.64
N GLN A 583 34.22 -0.31 29.46
CA GLN A 583 33.75 -0.88 28.21
C GLN A 583 32.36 -0.36 27.86
N LEU A 584 31.39 -0.45 28.79
CA LEU A 584 30.03 0.07 28.62
C LEU A 584 30.03 1.58 28.32
N ARG A 585 30.93 2.36 28.94
CA ARG A 585 31.11 3.79 28.63
C ARG A 585 31.70 4.03 27.24
N ARG A 586 32.52 3.12 26.71
CA ARG A 586 33.03 3.19 25.32
C ARG A 586 31.91 2.84 24.35
N GLU A 587 31.18 1.76 24.60
CA GLU A 587 30.04 1.32 23.79
C GLU A 587 28.93 2.38 23.77
N LYS A 588 28.59 2.98 24.92
CA LYS A 588 27.66 4.11 25.00
C LYS A 588 28.11 5.27 24.12
N ARG A 589 29.38 5.70 24.21
CA ARG A 589 29.91 6.79 23.38
C ARG A 589 29.86 6.44 21.89
N GLN A 590 30.14 5.19 21.54
CA GLN A 590 30.06 4.71 20.16
C GLN A 590 28.61 4.71 19.65
N LEU A 591 27.65 4.23 20.45
CA LEU A 591 26.22 4.27 20.11
C LEU A 591 25.67 5.69 20.02
N GLU A 592 26.10 6.59 20.90
CA GLU A 592 25.72 8.00 20.80
C GLU A 592 26.34 8.66 19.55
N ALA A 593 27.55 8.28 19.14
CA ALA A 593 28.17 8.76 17.90
C ALA A 593 27.41 8.27 16.67
N THR A 594 27.10 6.97 16.59
CA THR A 594 26.30 6.42 15.48
C THR A 594 24.89 6.99 15.44
N MET A 595 24.27 7.25 16.60
CA MET A 595 22.98 7.93 16.67
C MET A 595 23.07 9.35 16.07
N ARG A 596 24.09 10.13 16.44
CA ARG A 596 24.29 11.48 15.86
C ARG A 596 24.57 11.42 14.36
N GLU A 597 25.36 10.46 13.90
CA GLU A 597 25.64 10.24 12.47
C GLU A 597 24.36 9.89 11.68
N VAL A 598 23.53 8.98 12.22
CA VAL A 598 22.25 8.61 11.60
C VAL A 598 21.29 9.78 11.57
N GLN A 599 21.24 10.59 12.63
CA GLN A 599 20.43 11.81 12.68
C GLN A 599 20.89 12.83 11.63
N MET A 600 22.21 13.06 11.50
CA MET A 600 22.75 13.94 10.46
C MET A 600 22.44 13.41 9.05
N ALA A 601 22.61 12.11 8.82
CA ALA A 601 22.28 11.48 7.53
C ALA A 601 20.78 11.53 7.19
N ALA A 602 19.90 11.53 8.21
CA ALA A 602 18.46 11.71 8.01
C ALA A 602 18.13 13.16 7.63
N LEU A 603 18.73 14.16 8.29
CA LEU A 603 18.56 15.57 7.95
C LEU A 603 19.08 15.89 6.54
N VAL A 604 20.23 15.36 6.14
CA VAL A 604 20.77 15.54 4.78
C VAL A 604 19.83 14.92 3.74
N ARG A 605 19.28 13.72 4.01
CA ARG A 605 18.28 13.11 3.12
C ARG A 605 17.00 13.95 3.04
N GLN A 606 16.54 14.47 4.17
CA GLN A 606 15.37 15.35 4.20
C GLN A 606 15.59 16.63 3.40
N GLN A 607 16.77 17.27 3.52
CA GLN A 607 17.14 18.44 2.72
C GLN A 607 17.18 18.09 1.22
N ALA A 608 17.82 16.98 0.84
CA ALA A 608 17.85 16.54 -0.57
C ALA A 608 16.45 16.26 -1.14
N HIS A 609 15.53 15.71 -0.32
CA HIS A 609 14.13 15.54 -0.71
C HIS A 609 13.40 16.87 -0.85
N GLN A 610 13.68 17.84 0.03
CA GLN A 610 13.10 19.18 -0.03
C GLN A 610 13.57 19.91 -1.30
N ASP A 611 14.87 19.88 -1.61
CA ASP A 611 15.43 20.46 -2.83
C ASP A 611 14.82 19.82 -4.09
N ALA A 612 14.62 18.50 -4.09
CA ALA A 612 13.98 17.80 -5.20
C ALA A 612 12.50 18.18 -5.37
N ILE A 613 11.77 18.40 -4.26
CA ILE A 613 10.40 18.90 -4.31
C ILE A 613 10.37 20.31 -4.89
N GLU A 614 11.25 21.21 -4.45
CA GLU A 614 11.34 22.58 -4.96
C GLU A 614 11.61 22.62 -6.47
N VAL A 615 12.55 21.80 -6.96
CA VAL A 615 12.82 21.68 -8.41
C VAL A 615 11.59 21.16 -9.17
N LEU A 616 10.92 20.13 -8.65
CA LEU A 616 9.71 19.60 -9.28
C LEU A 616 8.56 20.62 -9.28
N GLU A 617 8.40 21.39 -8.21
CA GLU A 617 7.41 22.48 -8.13
C GLU A 617 7.71 23.57 -9.17
N GLU A 618 8.99 23.95 -9.35
CA GLU A 618 9.40 24.89 -10.40
C GLU A 618 9.11 24.35 -11.81
N GLU A 619 9.37 23.07 -12.07
CA GLU A 619 9.05 22.41 -13.33
C GLU A 619 7.54 22.36 -13.59
N VAL A 620 6.74 22.02 -12.58
CA VAL A 620 5.27 22.03 -12.66
C VAL A 620 4.76 23.44 -12.94
N GLU A 621 5.28 24.46 -12.27
CA GLU A 621 4.87 25.85 -12.50
C GLU A 621 5.34 26.36 -13.87
N ARG A 622 6.49 25.89 -14.36
CA ARG A 622 6.94 26.14 -15.73
C ARG A 622 6.01 25.48 -16.75
N HIS A 623 5.62 24.21 -16.53
CA HIS A 623 4.68 23.51 -17.38
C HIS A 623 3.30 24.17 -17.36
N ARG A 624 2.81 24.60 -16.19
CA ARG A 624 1.55 25.35 -16.05
C ARG A 624 1.58 26.63 -16.85
N ARG A 625 2.66 27.42 -16.75
CA ARG A 625 2.86 28.64 -17.56
C ARG A 625 2.90 28.33 -19.05
N ASN A 626 3.54 27.24 -19.46
CA ASN A 626 3.59 26.83 -20.87
C ASN A 626 2.22 26.39 -21.38
N VAL A 627 1.43 25.63 -20.60
CA VAL A 627 0.07 25.21 -20.98
C VAL A 627 -0.87 26.42 -21.10
N SER A 628 -0.80 27.38 -20.16
CA SER A 628 -1.55 28.64 -20.29
C SER A 628 -1.12 29.47 -21.50
N ARG A 629 0.18 29.45 -21.85
CA ARG A 629 0.67 30.09 -23.09
C ARG A 629 0.25 29.34 -24.34
N GLU A 630 0.14 28.01 -24.30
CA GLU A 630 -0.36 27.21 -25.42
C GLU A 630 -1.84 27.48 -25.69
N SER A 631 -2.67 27.71 -24.67
CA SER A 631 -4.06 28.13 -24.86
C SER A 631 -4.18 29.56 -25.41
N GLU A 632 -3.38 30.50 -24.93
CA GLU A 632 -3.32 31.88 -25.47
C GLU A 632 -2.76 31.90 -26.91
N ASN A 633 -1.71 31.12 -27.19
CA ASN A 633 -1.15 30.95 -28.52
C ASN A 633 -2.13 30.27 -29.48
N PHE A 634 -2.98 29.36 -28.99
CA PHE A 634 -4.00 28.71 -29.80
C PHE A 634 -5.13 29.67 -30.17
N GLU A 635 -5.59 30.53 -29.25
CA GLU A 635 -6.56 31.59 -29.57
C GLU A 635 -5.97 32.63 -30.53
N TYR A 636 -4.70 33.01 -30.36
CA TYR A 636 -4.00 33.85 -31.34
C TYR A 636 -3.91 33.17 -32.70
N LEU A 637 -3.51 31.90 -32.76
CA LEU A 637 -3.44 31.13 -34.00
C LEU A 637 -4.81 31.04 -34.68
N LYS A 638 -5.87 30.78 -33.93
CA LYS A 638 -7.26 30.76 -34.42
C LYS A 638 -7.65 32.11 -35.02
N ASN A 639 -7.32 33.22 -34.36
CA ASN A 639 -7.59 34.56 -34.88
C ASN A 639 -6.79 34.85 -36.16
N VAL A 640 -5.52 34.49 -36.21
CA VAL A 640 -4.67 34.68 -37.41
C VAL A 640 -5.15 33.79 -38.57
N VAL A 641 -5.53 32.54 -38.32
CA VAL A 641 -6.08 31.62 -39.33
C VAL A 641 -7.45 32.12 -39.83
N LEU A 642 -8.31 32.56 -38.92
CA LEU A 642 -9.60 33.15 -39.26
C LEU A 642 -9.41 34.40 -40.13
N GLN A 643 -8.51 35.30 -39.73
CA GLN A 643 -8.18 36.50 -40.49
C GLN A 643 -7.57 36.16 -41.85
N TYR A 644 -6.73 35.13 -41.93
CA TYR A 644 -6.16 34.63 -43.19
C TYR A 644 -7.25 34.15 -44.17
N MET A 645 -8.28 33.46 -43.67
CA MET A 645 -9.41 32.97 -44.47
C MET A 645 -10.35 34.10 -44.93
N ILE A 646 -10.56 35.12 -44.11
CA ILE A 646 -11.49 36.22 -44.39
C ILE A 646 -10.84 37.34 -45.22
N SER A 647 -9.52 37.56 -45.06
CA SER A 647 -8.83 38.65 -45.74
C SER A 647 -8.83 38.46 -47.26
N SER A 648 -9.28 39.48 -47.99
CA SER A 648 -9.36 39.51 -49.46
C SER A 648 -8.11 40.07 -50.13
N ASP A 649 -7.22 40.69 -49.34
CA ASP A 649 -6.00 41.34 -49.81
C ASP A 649 -4.80 40.38 -49.68
N ALA A 650 -3.94 40.40 -50.71
CA ALA A 650 -2.81 39.48 -50.83
C ALA A 650 -1.70 39.79 -49.82
N GLU A 651 -1.47 41.07 -49.51
CA GLU A 651 -0.42 41.49 -48.58
C GLU A 651 -0.75 41.11 -47.14
N SER A 652 -1.98 41.42 -46.69
CA SER A 652 -2.48 41.01 -45.37
C SER A 652 -2.52 39.49 -45.20
N ARG A 653 -2.96 38.73 -46.22
CA ARG A 653 -2.96 37.27 -46.20
C ARG A 653 -1.54 36.70 -46.10
N GLN A 654 -0.55 37.32 -46.74
CA GLN A 654 0.85 36.90 -46.65
C GLN A 654 1.48 37.20 -45.28
N LEU A 655 1.11 38.31 -44.64
CA LEU A 655 1.49 38.61 -43.25
C LEU A 655 0.90 37.59 -42.28
N MET A 656 -0.38 37.24 -42.42
CA MET A 656 -1.03 36.22 -41.59
C MET A 656 -0.42 34.83 -41.83
N LEU A 657 -0.08 34.48 -43.08
CA LEU A 657 0.63 33.24 -43.40
C LEU A 657 2.00 33.16 -42.72
N ASN A 658 2.75 34.26 -42.71
CA ASN A 658 4.02 34.32 -42.02
C ASN A 658 3.84 34.12 -40.51
N ALA A 659 2.83 34.75 -39.89
CA ALA A 659 2.51 34.54 -38.48
C ALA A 659 2.13 33.07 -38.18
N ILE A 660 1.28 32.44 -39.00
CA ILE A 660 0.93 31.01 -38.89
C ILE A 660 2.18 30.14 -39.02
N SER A 661 3.06 30.45 -39.98
CA SER A 661 4.30 29.69 -40.22
C SER A 661 5.26 29.74 -39.03
N VAL A 662 5.31 30.86 -38.31
CA VAL A 662 6.16 31.03 -37.12
C VAL A 662 5.57 30.26 -35.93
N ILE A 663 4.26 30.34 -35.72
CA ILE A 663 3.59 29.65 -34.61
C ILE A 663 3.63 28.12 -34.79
N LEU A 664 3.35 27.64 -35.99
CA LEU A 664 3.32 26.20 -36.32
C LEU A 664 4.68 25.65 -36.77
N LYS A 665 5.75 26.47 -36.74
CA LYS A 665 7.13 26.10 -37.12
C LYS A 665 7.22 25.43 -38.49
N PHE A 666 6.58 26.01 -39.51
CA PHE A 666 6.68 25.50 -40.88
C PHE A 666 8.13 25.59 -41.39
N THR A 667 8.55 24.56 -42.09
CA THR A 667 9.82 24.56 -42.83
C THR A 667 9.74 25.50 -44.03
N SER A 668 10.87 26.04 -44.48
CA SER A 668 10.91 26.96 -45.63
C SER A 668 10.27 26.36 -46.90
N LYS A 669 10.39 25.04 -47.09
CA LYS A 669 9.76 24.31 -48.21
C LYS A 669 8.23 24.28 -48.12
N GLU A 670 7.67 24.16 -46.93
CA GLU A 670 6.22 24.16 -46.70
C GLU A 670 5.64 25.56 -46.92
N VAL A 671 6.31 26.59 -46.42
CA VAL A 671 5.92 27.99 -46.66
C VAL A 671 5.93 28.34 -48.14
N GLU A 672 6.95 27.90 -48.88
CA GLU A 672 7.03 28.08 -50.34
C GLU A 672 5.93 27.32 -51.09
N SER A 673 5.57 26.12 -50.63
CA SER A 673 4.50 25.31 -51.24
C SER A 673 3.14 25.97 -51.08
N VAL A 674 2.84 26.52 -49.90
CA VAL A 674 1.60 27.26 -49.64
C VAL A 674 1.57 28.57 -50.43
N LYS A 675 2.71 29.29 -50.52
CA LYS A 675 2.81 30.50 -51.37
C LYS A 675 2.57 30.20 -52.85
N LYS A 676 3.13 29.11 -53.38
CA LYS A 676 2.89 28.66 -54.76
C LYS A 676 1.42 28.32 -54.99
N TYR A 677 0.79 27.62 -54.04
CA TYR A 677 -0.63 27.27 -54.13
C TYR A 677 -1.54 28.50 -54.08
N ASN A 678 -1.27 29.44 -53.17
CA ASN A 678 -2.03 30.70 -53.08
C ASN A 678 -1.88 31.57 -54.34
N ALA A 679 -0.73 31.54 -55.00
CA ALA A 679 -0.52 32.23 -56.27
C ALA A 679 -1.30 31.60 -57.44
N LEU A 680 -1.67 30.32 -57.32
CA LEU A 680 -2.40 29.55 -58.33
C LEU A 680 -3.93 29.55 -58.09
N TRP A 681 -4.38 30.00 -56.92
CA TRP A 681 -5.77 29.87 -56.47
C TRP A 681 -6.55 31.19 -56.67
N TRP A 682 -7.81 31.05 -57.10
CA TRP A 682 -8.80 31.99 -57.65
C TRP A 682 -9.06 33.38 -57.00
N TRP A 683 -8.21 33.87 -56.09
CA TRP A 683 -8.34 35.20 -55.47
C TRP A 683 -7.30 36.17 -56.05
N GLN A 684 -7.45 36.53 -57.33
CA GLN A 684 -6.87 37.78 -57.81
C GLN A 684 -7.84 38.93 -57.47
N PRO A 685 -7.37 40.03 -56.89
CA PRO A 685 -8.22 41.20 -56.66
C PRO A 685 -8.70 41.74 -58.01
N ALA A 686 -9.99 42.06 -58.10
CA ALA A 686 -10.58 42.67 -59.29
C ALA A 686 -9.73 43.90 -59.71
N PRO A 687 -9.40 44.06 -61.00
CA PRO A 687 -8.55 45.15 -61.45
C PRO A 687 -9.21 46.49 -61.12
N LYS A 688 -8.44 47.38 -60.48
CA LYS A 688 -8.82 48.78 -60.25
C LYS A 688 -9.27 49.37 -61.58
N THR A 689 -10.52 49.80 -61.64
CA THR A 689 -11.08 50.55 -62.78
C THR A 689 -10.22 51.79 -63.00
N VAL A 690 -9.44 51.76 -64.08
CA VAL A 690 -8.70 52.91 -64.59
C VAL A 690 -9.73 53.97 -64.99
N VAL A 691 -9.70 55.10 -64.30
CA VAL A 691 -10.41 56.31 -64.71
C VAL A 691 -9.79 56.80 -66.02
N PRO A 692 -10.53 56.93 -67.13
CA PRO A 692 -9.99 57.54 -68.34
C PRO A 692 -9.86 59.05 -68.11
N GLY A 693 -8.62 59.51 -68.00
CA GLY A 693 -8.31 60.93 -67.97
C GLY A 693 -8.47 61.57 -69.34
N LYS A 694 -9.52 62.41 -69.45
CA LYS A 694 -9.68 63.63 -70.28
C LYS A 694 -9.67 63.48 -71.81
N PRO A 695 -10.47 64.35 -72.46
CA PRO A 695 -9.86 65.25 -73.42
C PRO A 695 -10.07 66.71 -73.03
N ASN A 696 -9.06 67.52 -73.35
CA ASN A 696 -9.11 68.97 -73.34
C ASN A 696 -10.33 69.47 -74.13
N TYR A 697 -11.16 70.30 -73.48
CA TYR A 697 -11.55 71.63 -73.92
C TYR A 697 -11.92 72.47 -72.70
#